data_AF-A0A1I5VQL2-F1
#
_entry.id   AF-A0A1I5VQL2-F1
#
_cell.length_a   1.000
_cell.length_b   1.000
_cell.length_c   1.000
_cell.angle_alpha   90.00
_cell.angle_beta   90.00
_cell.angle_gamma   90.00
#
_symmetry.space_group_name_H-M   'P 1'
#
loop_
_entity.id
_entity.type
_entity.pdbx_description
1 polymer ?
#
loop_
_entity_poly.entity_id
_entity_poly.type
_entity_poly.pdbx_seq_one_letter_code
_entity_poly.pdbx_strand_id
1 'polypeptide(L)'
;MRIISWNINGARRLLRSCRLNELLWMWQADIFAFQETKLVQPDHRLMLPGYHAYWSFPTTAGNTTSPQSGTVCFCRRKPIAVYTSFPANDFDTEGRLLTLEYEHFYFVNCYTPNTQDAVDRRNAAKSVERREYRARWDRRFREYVCELDRKKPVIISGDFNAAISSIDMEQGSRWQDGEESFAKDENDQLRQLTAAGFADTYRILHPKEKRAYTHWSVRDKNRKTSPGRRLDYCFVSGDLKDKVQDANIYQDIYGSDHCPVYLKINTSQPVLRNERTVNLTYEDMLERERTGVFFYSLKDADLSNAWNTVDWSRAEEHLAIMQAKIARAAEENNLDFLKNLQYQLVASLDAKLLAVRAVTSRKASPGVDGIVWETANEKMHAAIELTSKDYNAKPARLIEKEDKKGKNRRFHVDTYYDRAMQTLYGYSLAPVAESWADRKSFSNRRCRCTMDANYFISKIYSGEDAPKWAFKTDIQKCYESISHEWIRDNIPLARRVLDEFLNAGYFLSDKYYEMDRGIGVGSRLSPYLANMAMDGLQDYIYYRLNPGVDEDKIDYDNGHVVRYADDFLISARDQHTAYMIGTYFRDFMAERGLTPATDKTEIIYVPNGFDFLRRSYKRYGNNMVASPSEAAITSFQNSVIELITDYAGSIPSLFEELNRKIVGFASYHKMTDASVAFREIDATIALSLTKLSRKRFAGMTENERLHKLWYVDEKGRHVFAPKEANEKRILFMSDTIFTEYKPLPLDVNPYIAYERVAQLKANREIQNVTGDYKRIWARQEGCCEICRREFRQDEEKELFEMHPSEKSFIDRMAYIHSRCKDCVIEYVDYKDSEYQEVNKAKVLMAELSEEYALLNVQNNPLYQFFKTTDKKTVSLSFKKIEEYYGGSLPEEATEHMYWVMYADVGMRRCWLDNDFYVRSVGGKGKTRKQVVFHKYQFSGNTVSFHVPDILLNGKVPERFGHHLEAILKHEFEANGYPW
;
A
#
# COMPACT_ATOMS: atom_id res chain seq x y z
N MET A 1 28.95 -24.18 -27.71
CA MET A 1 28.64 -25.35 -26.86
C MET A 1 28.88 -26.63 -27.65
N ARG A 2 29.41 -27.67 -27.01
CA ARG A 2 29.63 -29.02 -27.56
C ARG A 2 28.80 -30.04 -26.79
N ILE A 3 28.08 -30.90 -27.50
CA ILE A 3 27.19 -31.91 -26.93
C ILE A 3 27.54 -33.27 -27.55
N ILE A 4 27.61 -34.30 -26.72
CA ILE A 4 27.74 -35.69 -27.16
C ILE A 4 26.61 -36.50 -26.58
N SER A 5 25.87 -37.21 -27.43
CA SER A 5 24.85 -38.17 -27.04
C SER A 5 25.26 -39.59 -27.41
N TRP A 6 25.04 -40.56 -26.53
CA TRP A 6 25.40 -41.94 -26.78
C TRP A 6 24.49 -42.91 -26.03
N ASN A 7 23.79 -43.78 -26.76
CA ASN A 7 23.22 -44.98 -26.15
C ASN A 7 24.37 -45.96 -25.80
N ILE A 8 24.55 -46.22 -24.51
CA ILE A 8 25.70 -46.99 -24.01
C ILE A 8 25.39 -48.47 -23.78
N ASN A 9 24.15 -48.91 -24.00
CA ASN A 9 23.67 -50.28 -23.81
C ASN A 9 24.22 -50.92 -22.52
N GLY A 10 24.01 -50.21 -21.41
CA GLY A 10 24.44 -50.59 -20.06
C GLY A 10 25.80 -50.00 -19.66
N ALA A 11 25.80 -49.19 -18.61
CA ALA A 11 26.99 -48.54 -18.05
C ALA A 11 28.11 -49.54 -17.70
N ARG A 12 27.76 -50.72 -17.16
CA ARG A 12 28.74 -51.75 -16.80
C ARG A 12 29.44 -52.35 -18.03
N ARG A 13 28.76 -52.41 -19.18
CA ARG A 13 29.34 -52.88 -20.43
C ARG A 13 30.33 -51.87 -20.98
N LEU A 14 29.93 -50.59 -21.00
CA LEU A 14 30.76 -49.48 -21.43
C LEU A 14 32.08 -49.41 -20.65
N LEU A 15 32.02 -49.48 -19.32
CA LEU A 15 33.20 -49.43 -18.45
C LEU A 15 34.20 -50.58 -18.68
N ARG A 16 33.77 -51.69 -19.30
CA ARG A 16 34.65 -52.81 -19.66
C ARG A 16 35.22 -52.69 -21.07
N SER A 17 34.53 -51.98 -21.96
CA SER A 17 34.78 -52.00 -23.40
C SER A 17 35.54 -50.77 -23.91
N CYS A 18 35.51 -49.65 -23.20
CA CYS A 18 36.17 -48.42 -23.63
C CYS A 18 37.03 -47.78 -22.54
N ARG A 19 38.07 -47.05 -22.96
CA ARG A 19 38.82 -46.14 -22.09
C ARG A 19 38.06 -44.83 -21.97
N LEU A 20 36.94 -44.88 -21.23
CA LEU A 20 35.96 -43.80 -21.16
C LEU A 20 36.62 -42.45 -20.81
N ASN A 21 37.54 -42.42 -19.84
CA ASN A 21 38.22 -41.20 -19.42
C ASN A 21 39.07 -40.56 -20.55
N GLU A 22 39.73 -41.36 -21.39
CA GLU A 22 40.53 -40.85 -22.51
C GLU A 22 39.62 -40.24 -23.60
N LEU A 23 38.53 -40.93 -23.95
CA LEU A 23 37.55 -40.45 -24.94
C LEU A 23 36.88 -39.14 -24.50
N LEU A 24 36.49 -39.05 -23.23
CA LEU A 24 35.83 -37.87 -22.68
C LEU A 24 36.78 -36.67 -22.60
N TRP A 25 38.04 -36.91 -22.25
CA TRP A 25 39.07 -35.87 -22.25
C TRP A 25 39.31 -35.31 -23.66
N MET A 26 39.34 -36.18 -24.68
CA MET A 26 39.50 -35.75 -26.08
C MET A 26 38.32 -34.92 -26.58
N TRP A 27 37.09 -35.29 -26.24
CA TRP A 27 35.90 -34.62 -26.77
C TRP A 27 35.62 -33.26 -26.12
N GLN A 28 35.99 -33.08 -24.85
CA GLN A 28 35.77 -31.84 -24.10
C GLN A 28 34.33 -31.29 -24.25
N ALA A 29 33.32 -32.15 -24.22
CA ALA A 29 31.93 -31.72 -24.39
C ALA A 29 31.48 -30.88 -23.19
N ASP A 30 30.60 -29.91 -23.42
CA ASP A 30 29.94 -29.18 -22.34
C ASP A 30 28.85 -30.04 -21.69
N ILE A 31 28.21 -30.91 -22.48
CA ILE A 31 27.20 -31.88 -22.06
C ILE A 31 27.51 -33.26 -22.67
N PHE A 32 27.60 -34.28 -21.82
CA PHE A 32 27.51 -35.68 -22.21
C PHE A 32 26.14 -36.23 -21.81
N ALA A 33 25.39 -36.76 -22.76
CA ALA A 33 24.08 -37.36 -22.57
C ALA A 33 24.16 -38.86 -22.88
N PHE A 34 23.97 -39.71 -21.87
CA PHE A 34 23.95 -41.15 -22.07
C PHE A 34 22.53 -41.71 -21.91
N GLN A 35 22.21 -42.66 -22.77
CA GLN A 35 20.95 -43.41 -22.78
C GLN A 35 21.19 -44.89 -22.50
N GLU A 36 20.15 -45.57 -22.02
CA GLU A 36 20.17 -46.99 -21.72
C GLU A 36 21.25 -47.37 -20.68
N THR A 37 21.30 -46.63 -19.56
CA THR A 37 22.32 -46.83 -18.52
C THR A 37 22.20 -48.18 -17.82
N LYS A 38 20.98 -48.72 -17.71
CA LYS A 38 20.66 -49.97 -16.98
C LYS A 38 21.13 -49.92 -15.52
N LEU A 39 20.88 -48.79 -14.88
CA LEU A 39 21.19 -48.53 -13.47
C LEU A 39 19.93 -48.10 -12.72
N VAL A 40 19.89 -48.39 -11.42
CA VAL A 40 18.84 -47.92 -10.48
C VAL A 40 19.37 -46.89 -9.48
N GLN A 41 20.69 -46.67 -9.49
CA GLN A 41 21.39 -45.72 -8.65
C GLN A 41 22.69 -45.30 -9.35
N PRO A 42 23.30 -44.16 -8.98
CA PRO A 42 24.56 -43.74 -9.57
C PRO A 42 25.67 -44.79 -9.37
N ASP A 43 26.48 -45.01 -10.40
CA ASP A 43 27.72 -45.80 -10.32
C ASP A 43 28.92 -44.86 -10.27
N HIS A 44 29.66 -44.87 -9.18
CA HIS A 44 30.81 -43.98 -8.97
C HIS A 44 31.89 -44.11 -10.06
N ARG A 45 31.96 -45.25 -10.75
CA ARG A 45 32.91 -45.49 -11.85
C ARG A 45 32.54 -44.76 -13.13
N LEU A 46 31.29 -44.32 -13.25
CA LEU A 46 30.79 -43.52 -14.37
C LEU A 46 30.82 -42.01 -14.09
N MET A 47 31.35 -41.58 -12.94
CA MET A 47 31.41 -40.16 -12.57
C MET A 47 32.54 -39.43 -13.30
N LEU A 48 32.25 -38.24 -13.82
CA LEU A 48 33.19 -37.45 -14.60
C LEU A 48 33.73 -36.26 -13.77
N PRO A 49 35.04 -36.22 -13.48
CA PRO A 49 35.64 -35.09 -12.78
C PRO A 49 35.38 -33.75 -13.50
N GLY A 50 34.92 -32.75 -12.75
CA GLY A 50 34.60 -31.42 -13.30
C GLY A 50 33.22 -31.31 -13.97
N TYR A 51 32.37 -32.34 -13.87
CA TYR A 51 30.99 -32.32 -14.36
C TYR A 51 29.99 -32.54 -13.22
N HIS A 52 28.83 -31.93 -13.36
CA HIS A 52 27.64 -32.19 -12.56
C HIS A 52 26.82 -33.30 -13.22
N ALA A 53 26.54 -34.37 -12.49
CA ALA A 53 25.79 -35.52 -12.99
C ALA A 53 24.32 -35.46 -12.56
N TYR A 54 23.41 -35.60 -13.52
CA TYR A 54 21.96 -35.64 -13.31
C TYR A 54 21.42 -36.93 -13.87
N TRP A 55 20.67 -37.67 -13.06
CA TRP A 55 20.24 -39.04 -13.38
C TRP A 55 18.72 -39.13 -13.44
N SER A 56 18.22 -39.92 -14.38
CA SER A 56 16.83 -40.38 -14.42
C SER A 56 16.83 -41.91 -14.37
N PHE A 57 16.27 -42.46 -13.29
CA PHE A 57 16.24 -43.91 -13.02
C PHE A 57 14.82 -44.45 -13.22
N PRO A 58 14.68 -45.71 -13.66
CA PRO A 58 13.38 -46.38 -13.66
C PRO A 58 12.85 -46.54 -12.22
N THR A 59 11.60 -46.16 -11.98
CA THR A 59 10.95 -46.20 -10.66
C THR A 59 10.25 -47.53 -10.37
N THR A 60 9.95 -48.34 -11.40
CA THR A 60 9.30 -49.65 -11.24
C THR A 60 10.28 -50.76 -11.59
N ALA A 61 10.74 -51.52 -10.58
CA ALA A 61 11.38 -52.83 -10.80
C ALA A 61 10.29 -53.85 -11.14
N GLY A 62 9.62 -53.70 -12.28
CA GLY A 62 8.53 -54.59 -12.68
C GLY A 62 9.05 -56.00 -12.95
N ASN A 63 8.88 -56.92 -12.00
CA ASN A 63 9.05 -58.39 -12.11
C ASN A 63 10.24 -58.93 -12.94
N THR A 64 11.27 -58.12 -13.16
CA THR A 64 12.45 -58.44 -13.94
C THR A 64 13.66 -58.04 -13.12
N THR A 65 14.60 -58.97 -13.00
CA THR A 65 15.75 -58.92 -12.09
C THR A 65 16.82 -57.89 -12.49
N SER A 66 16.60 -57.08 -13.53
CA SER A 66 17.57 -56.11 -14.06
C SER A 66 16.87 -54.87 -14.66
N PRO A 67 17.31 -53.64 -14.34
CA PRO A 67 16.84 -52.42 -14.99
C PRO A 67 17.16 -52.44 -16.50
N GLN A 68 16.17 -52.13 -17.33
CA GLN A 68 16.29 -52.18 -18.80
C GLN A 68 16.53 -50.79 -19.44
N SER A 69 16.44 -49.71 -18.67
CA SER A 69 16.47 -48.33 -19.16
C SER A 69 17.18 -47.39 -18.15
N GLY A 70 17.11 -46.09 -18.40
CA GLY A 70 17.72 -45.03 -17.59
C GLY A 70 18.56 -44.07 -18.44
N THR A 71 18.60 -42.81 -18.03
CA THR A 71 19.35 -41.74 -18.72
C THR A 71 20.19 -40.94 -17.74
N VAL A 72 21.30 -40.37 -18.21
CA VAL A 72 22.16 -39.48 -17.40
C VAL A 72 22.74 -38.36 -18.26
N CYS A 73 22.84 -37.18 -17.67
CA CYS A 73 23.56 -36.06 -18.24
C CYS A 73 24.72 -35.64 -17.34
N PHE A 74 25.91 -35.48 -17.91
CA PHE A 74 27.05 -34.85 -17.27
C PHE A 74 27.26 -33.46 -17.87
N CYS A 75 27.19 -32.41 -17.05
CA CYS A 75 27.23 -31.02 -17.50
C CYS A 75 28.37 -30.25 -16.82
N ARG A 76 29.17 -29.50 -17.59
CA ARG A 76 30.20 -28.60 -17.02
C ARG A 76 29.61 -27.43 -16.26
N ARG A 77 28.50 -26.88 -16.76
CA ARG A 77 27.75 -25.78 -16.14
C ARG A 77 26.50 -26.36 -15.49
N LYS A 78 26.13 -25.88 -14.31
CA LYS A 78 24.89 -26.28 -13.66
C LYS A 78 23.68 -25.71 -14.45
N PRO A 79 22.67 -26.53 -14.78
CA PRO A 79 21.39 -26.03 -15.23
C PRO A 79 20.65 -25.30 -14.10
N ILE A 80 19.71 -24.44 -14.49
CA ILE A 80 18.81 -23.70 -13.60
C ILE A 80 17.83 -24.67 -12.91
N ALA A 81 17.29 -25.61 -13.68
CA ALA A 81 16.36 -26.63 -13.22
C ALA A 81 16.58 -27.96 -13.96
N VAL A 82 16.15 -29.05 -13.33
CA VAL A 82 16.26 -30.43 -13.85
C VAL A 82 14.94 -31.16 -13.64
N TYR A 83 14.46 -31.82 -14.69
CA TYR A 83 13.22 -32.60 -14.68
C TYR A 83 13.51 -34.03 -15.16
N THR A 84 13.09 -35.03 -14.39
CA THR A 84 13.34 -36.45 -14.69
C THR A 84 12.13 -37.15 -15.32
N SER A 85 11.02 -36.43 -15.54
CA SER A 85 9.75 -36.94 -16.04
C SER A 85 8.95 -35.82 -16.71
N PHE A 86 7.83 -36.18 -17.35
CA PHE A 86 6.85 -35.20 -17.84
C PHE A 86 6.16 -34.47 -16.66
N PRO A 87 5.75 -33.19 -16.82
CA PRO A 87 4.89 -32.51 -15.86
C PRO A 87 3.64 -33.32 -15.50
N ALA A 88 3.27 -33.34 -14.22
CA ALA A 88 2.22 -34.18 -13.59
C ALA A 88 2.55 -35.67 -13.36
N ASN A 89 3.83 -36.08 -13.42
CA ASN A 89 4.39 -37.34 -12.90
C ASN A 89 3.78 -38.71 -13.34
N ASP A 90 2.77 -38.76 -14.21
CA ASP A 90 1.97 -39.99 -14.40
C ASP A 90 2.35 -40.87 -15.61
N PHE A 91 3.38 -40.54 -16.40
CA PHE A 91 3.56 -41.20 -17.72
C PHE A 91 4.92 -41.89 -17.99
N ASP A 92 6.04 -41.42 -17.42
CA ASP A 92 7.36 -42.05 -17.60
C ASP A 92 7.92 -42.57 -16.27
N THR A 93 7.77 -43.88 -16.04
CA THR A 93 8.32 -44.61 -14.89
C THR A 93 9.59 -45.41 -15.26
N GLU A 94 10.10 -45.27 -16.49
CA GLU A 94 11.23 -46.04 -17.02
C GLU A 94 12.54 -45.22 -17.03
N GLY A 95 12.52 -43.97 -16.55
CA GLY A 95 13.71 -43.11 -16.50
C GLY A 95 14.23 -42.73 -17.90
N ARG A 96 13.32 -42.61 -18.86
CA ARG A 96 13.63 -42.43 -20.29
C ARG A 96 13.85 -40.97 -20.69
N LEU A 97 13.53 -40.04 -19.81
CA LEU A 97 13.61 -38.61 -20.05
C LEU A 97 14.45 -37.90 -18.98
N LEU A 98 15.26 -36.94 -19.43
CA LEU A 98 15.95 -36.00 -18.56
C LEU A 98 16.04 -34.62 -19.24
N THR A 99 15.34 -33.63 -18.70
CA THR A 99 15.32 -32.25 -19.19
C THR A 99 16.12 -31.34 -18.28
N LEU A 100 17.01 -30.55 -18.87
CA LEU A 100 17.84 -29.55 -18.20
C LEU A 100 17.48 -28.16 -18.72
N GLU A 101 17.16 -27.24 -17.83
CA GLU A 101 16.88 -25.84 -18.18
C GLU A 101 18.15 -24.99 -18.09
N TYR A 102 18.47 -24.27 -19.15
CA TYR A 102 19.49 -23.22 -19.16
C TYR A 102 18.85 -21.84 -19.40
N GLU A 103 19.66 -20.79 -19.27
CA GLU A 103 19.22 -19.41 -19.43
C GLU A 103 18.53 -19.16 -20.77
N HIS A 104 19.12 -19.66 -21.87
CA HIS A 104 18.65 -19.37 -23.23
C HIS A 104 18.03 -20.56 -23.97
N PHE A 105 18.02 -21.77 -23.41
CA PHE A 105 17.50 -22.96 -24.07
C PHE A 105 17.19 -24.09 -23.07
N TYR A 106 16.39 -25.06 -23.50
CA TYR A 106 16.25 -26.36 -22.83
C TYR A 106 17.11 -27.43 -23.51
N PHE A 107 17.74 -28.30 -22.74
CA PHE A 107 18.37 -29.52 -23.24
C PHE A 107 17.58 -30.74 -22.79
N VAL A 108 17.20 -31.61 -23.72
CA VAL A 108 16.42 -32.81 -23.45
C VAL A 108 17.21 -34.05 -23.87
N ASN A 109 17.50 -34.93 -22.92
CA ASN A 109 18.05 -36.26 -23.15
C ASN A 109 16.90 -37.27 -23.17
N CYS A 110 16.75 -38.02 -24.26
CA CYS A 110 15.61 -38.87 -24.55
C CYS A 110 16.01 -40.31 -24.90
N TYR A 111 15.28 -41.29 -24.39
CA TYR A 111 15.40 -42.70 -24.79
C TYR A 111 14.02 -43.32 -25.02
N THR A 112 13.52 -43.28 -26.26
CA THR A 112 12.14 -43.70 -26.56
C THR A 112 11.93 -45.19 -26.25
N PRO A 113 10.71 -45.61 -25.86
CA PRO A 113 10.39 -47.02 -25.62
C PRO A 113 10.63 -47.91 -26.85
N ASN A 114 11.36 -49.01 -26.72
CA ASN A 114 11.47 -50.00 -27.81
C ASN A 114 10.23 -50.92 -27.81
N THR A 115 9.70 -51.25 -28.99
CA THR A 115 8.59 -52.20 -29.17
C THR A 115 9.07 -53.64 -29.40
N GLN A 116 10.36 -53.86 -29.67
CA GLN A 116 10.95 -55.20 -29.81
C GLN A 116 11.04 -55.96 -28.49
N ASP A 117 11.10 -55.26 -27.36
CA ASP A 117 11.06 -55.85 -26.01
C ASP A 117 9.73 -56.57 -25.71
N ALA A 118 8.70 -56.32 -26.51
CA ALA A 118 7.36 -56.87 -26.32
C ALA A 118 6.97 -57.97 -27.29
N VAL A 119 7.85 -58.41 -28.20
CA VAL A 119 7.57 -59.58 -29.04
C VAL A 119 7.82 -60.85 -28.22
N ASP A 120 6.99 -61.08 -27.20
CA ASP A 120 6.83 -62.43 -26.68
C ASP A 120 5.99 -63.19 -27.70
N ARG A 121 6.64 -64.06 -28.49
CA ARG A 121 5.95 -64.92 -29.46
C ARG A 121 4.87 -65.80 -28.80
N ARG A 122 4.82 -65.86 -27.46
CA ARG A 122 3.85 -66.59 -26.65
C ARG A 122 2.72 -65.72 -26.09
N ASN A 123 2.77 -64.39 -26.17
CA ASN A 123 1.74 -63.50 -25.61
C ASN A 123 1.49 -62.25 -26.46
N ALA A 124 0.57 -62.37 -27.42
CA ALA A 124 0.20 -61.29 -28.33
C ALA A 124 -0.39 -60.04 -27.64
N ALA A 125 -1.10 -60.20 -26.51
CA ALA A 125 -1.72 -59.08 -25.79
C ALA A 125 -0.67 -58.11 -25.22
N LYS A 126 0.43 -58.65 -24.67
CA LYS A 126 1.54 -57.85 -24.14
C LYS A 126 2.29 -57.08 -25.24
N SER A 127 2.35 -57.65 -26.46
CA SER A 127 2.89 -56.96 -27.64
C SER A 127 2.07 -55.76 -28.05
N VAL A 128 0.73 -55.84 -27.97
CA VAL A 128 -0.18 -54.73 -28.29
C VAL A 128 -0.03 -53.60 -27.26
N GLU A 129 -0.06 -53.93 -25.96
CA GLU A 129 0.07 -52.96 -24.88
C GLU A 129 1.35 -52.12 -24.97
N ARG A 130 2.50 -52.74 -25.31
CA ARG A 130 3.76 -51.99 -25.47
C ARG A 130 3.75 -51.04 -26.66
N ARG A 131 3.12 -51.43 -27.78
CA ARG A 131 2.98 -50.56 -28.95
C ARG A 131 2.10 -49.36 -28.64
N GLU A 132 0.99 -49.58 -27.93
CA GLU A 132 0.11 -48.50 -27.46
C GLU A 132 0.83 -47.57 -26.47
N TYR A 133 1.61 -48.13 -25.54
CA TYR A 133 2.47 -47.34 -24.65
C TYR A 133 3.45 -46.48 -25.42
N ARG A 134 4.18 -47.05 -26.39
CA ARG A 134 5.11 -46.30 -27.26
C ARG A 134 4.40 -45.18 -28.01
N ALA A 135 3.25 -45.45 -28.63
CA ALA A 135 2.50 -44.45 -29.38
C ALA A 135 2.05 -43.27 -28.50
N ARG A 136 1.54 -43.55 -27.29
CA ARG A 136 1.17 -42.49 -26.32
C ARG A 136 2.40 -41.73 -25.82
N TRP A 137 3.50 -42.43 -25.56
CA TRP A 137 4.75 -41.81 -25.11
C TRP A 137 5.31 -40.84 -26.14
N ASP A 138 5.37 -41.24 -27.42
CA ASP A 138 5.84 -40.38 -28.51
C ASP A 138 4.96 -39.13 -28.69
N ARG A 139 3.63 -39.29 -28.59
CA ARG A 139 2.69 -38.15 -28.65
C ARG A 139 2.95 -37.19 -27.51
N ARG A 140 3.01 -37.70 -26.27
CA ARG A 140 3.25 -36.88 -25.07
C ARG A 140 4.62 -36.20 -25.12
N PHE A 141 5.65 -36.91 -25.60
CA PHE A 141 6.98 -36.36 -25.79
C PHE A 141 6.98 -35.20 -26.77
N ARG A 142 6.34 -35.34 -27.92
CA ARG A 142 6.20 -34.27 -28.91
C ARG A 142 5.47 -33.05 -28.33
N GLU A 143 4.33 -33.27 -27.66
CA GLU A 143 3.59 -32.20 -26.98
C GLU A 143 4.47 -31.48 -25.95
N TYR A 144 5.20 -32.24 -25.13
CA TYR A 144 6.10 -31.71 -24.11
C TYR A 144 7.22 -30.85 -24.70
N VAL A 145 7.92 -31.32 -25.74
CA VAL A 145 9.00 -30.51 -26.33
C VAL A 145 8.45 -29.30 -27.09
N CYS A 146 7.25 -29.36 -27.67
CA CYS A 146 6.56 -28.18 -28.19
C CYS A 146 6.18 -27.18 -27.09
N GLU A 147 5.73 -27.65 -25.93
CA GLU A 147 5.46 -26.80 -24.75
C GLU A 147 6.73 -26.12 -24.24
N LEU A 148 7.86 -26.84 -24.20
CA LEU A 148 9.16 -26.27 -23.85
C LEU A 148 9.60 -25.24 -24.89
N ASP A 149 9.46 -25.57 -26.17
CA ASP A 149 9.90 -24.69 -27.25
C ASP A 149 9.16 -23.36 -27.24
N ARG A 150 7.85 -23.36 -26.92
CA ARG A 150 7.09 -22.12 -26.70
C ARG A 150 7.70 -21.17 -25.66
N LYS A 151 8.51 -21.69 -24.72
CA LYS A 151 9.17 -20.90 -23.66
C LYS A 151 10.61 -20.53 -24.01
N LYS A 152 11.42 -21.51 -24.43
CA LYS A 152 12.82 -21.31 -24.84
C LYS A 152 13.14 -22.34 -25.92
N PRO A 153 14.04 -22.01 -26.87
CA PRO A 153 14.49 -22.98 -27.86
C PRO A 153 14.96 -24.30 -27.23
N VAL A 154 14.72 -25.42 -27.89
CA VAL A 154 15.01 -26.76 -27.36
C VAL A 154 16.06 -27.45 -28.20
N ILE A 155 17.04 -28.04 -27.51
CA ILE A 155 18.00 -29.00 -28.06
C ILE A 155 17.60 -30.38 -27.53
N ILE A 156 17.33 -31.32 -28.41
CA ILE A 156 16.95 -32.68 -28.06
C ILE A 156 18.08 -33.61 -28.52
N SER A 157 18.47 -34.56 -27.68
CA SER A 157 19.40 -35.62 -28.08
C SER A 157 18.97 -36.96 -27.51
N GLY A 158 19.27 -38.04 -28.22
CA GLY A 158 18.94 -39.36 -27.72
C GLY A 158 18.78 -40.42 -28.78
N ASP A 159 18.37 -41.61 -28.31
CA ASP A 159 17.99 -42.75 -29.14
C ASP A 159 16.46 -42.83 -29.25
N PHE A 160 15.99 -42.73 -30.49
CA PHE A 160 14.57 -42.68 -30.82
C PHE A 160 14.01 -44.03 -31.27
N ASN A 161 14.83 -45.08 -31.36
CA ASN A 161 14.44 -46.41 -31.81
C ASN A 161 13.65 -46.38 -33.14
N ALA A 162 13.86 -45.36 -33.97
CA ALA A 162 13.14 -45.09 -35.20
C ALA A 162 14.06 -44.38 -36.18
N ALA A 163 13.81 -44.55 -37.49
CA ALA A 163 14.57 -43.91 -38.55
C ALA A 163 13.66 -42.98 -39.37
N ILE A 164 14.08 -41.72 -39.56
CA ILE A 164 13.28 -40.70 -40.28
C ILE A 164 13.11 -41.06 -41.75
N SER A 165 14.21 -41.46 -42.40
CA SER A 165 14.29 -41.58 -43.86
C SER A 165 14.91 -42.91 -44.31
N SER A 166 14.67 -43.32 -45.56
CA SER A 166 15.21 -44.58 -46.08
C SER A 166 16.73 -44.56 -46.23
N ILE A 167 17.35 -43.39 -46.40
CA ILE A 167 18.82 -43.22 -46.44
C ILE A 167 19.49 -43.48 -45.08
N ASP A 168 18.71 -43.46 -43.99
CA ASP A 168 19.14 -43.75 -42.63
C ASP A 168 19.13 -45.25 -42.29
N MET A 169 18.81 -46.12 -43.25
CA MET A 169 18.84 -47.58 -43.10
C MET A 169 19.58 -48.26 -44.27
N GLU A 170 20.18 -49.42 -44.02
CA GLU A 170 20.83 -50.20 -45.10
C GLU A 170 19.79 -50.80 -46.06
N GLN A 171 20.04 -50.59 -47.36
CA GLN A 171 19.19 -51.13 -48.41
C GLN A 171 19.25 -52.66 -48.47
N GLY A 172 18.08 -53.32 -48.57
CA GLY A 172 17.97 -54.78 -48.67
C GLY A 172 18.36 -55.54 -47.41
N SER A 173 18.47 -54.85 -46.26
CA SER A 173 18.67 -55.51 -44.97
C SER A 173 17.37 -56.13 -44.45
N ARG A 174 17.45 -57.09 -43.52
CA ARG A 174 16.29 -57.69 -42.80
C ARG A 174 15.38 -56.68 -42.09
N TRP A 175 15.83 -55.44 -42.00
CA TRP A 175 15.13 -54.33 -41.38
C TRP A 175 14.26 -53.56 -42.38
N GLN A 176 14.34 -53.91 -43.67
CA GLN A 176 13.78 -53.18 -44.80
C GLN A 176 12.90 -54.06 -45.73
N ASP A 177 12.42 -55.23 -45.26
CA ASP A 177 11.61 -56.12 -46.09
C ASP A 177 10.21 -55.52 -46.35
N GLY A 178 10.07 -54.80 -47.47
CA GLY A 178 8.81 -54.25 -47.98
C GLY A 178 8.46 -52.83 -47.52
N GLU A 179 7.58 -52.14 -48.27
CA GLU A 179 7.07 -50.79 -47.96
C GLU A 179 6.45 -50.68 -46.55
N GLU A 180 5.94 -51.79 -46.00
CA GLU A 180 5.39 -51.91 -44.65
C GLU A 180 6.42 -51.67 -43.52
N SER A 181 7.71 -51.90 -43.77
CA SER A 181 8.77 -51.73 -42.77
C SER A 181 9.15 -50.26 -42.51
N PHE A 182 8.92 -49.39 -43.49
CA PHE A 182 9.17 -47.95 -43.41
C PHE A 182 7.94 -47.15 -42.94
N ALA A 183 6.75 -47.73 -43.11
CA ALA A 183 5.45 -47.26 -42.61
C ALA A 183 5.16 -47.73 -41.17
N LYS A 184 6.20 -47.94 -40.35
CA LYS A 184 6.01 -48.20 -38.93
C LYS A 184 5.61 -46.92 -38.20
N ASP A 185 4.61 -47.02 -37.34
CA ASP A 185 4.09 -45.92 -36.50
C ASP A 185 5.21 -45.11 -35.80
N GLU A 186 6.27 -45.78 -35.35
CA GLU A 186 7.43 -45.17 -34.66
C GLU A 186 8.20 -44.18 -35.57
N ASN A 187 8.37 -44.54 -36.85
CA ASN A 187 9.03 -43.67 -37.82
C ASN A 187 8.14 -42.47 -38.15
N ASP A 188 6.83 -42.69 -38.30
CA ASP A 188 5.87 -41.60 -38.54
C ASP A 188 5.78 -40.65 -37.35
N GLN A 189 5.85 -41.16 -36.13
CA GLN A 189 5.90 -40.33 -34.92
C GLN A 189 7.17 -39.48 -34.86
N LEU A 190 8.32 -40.02 -35.28
CA LEU A 190 9.56 -39.25 -35.40
C LEU A 190 9.49 -38.20 -36.53
N ARG A 191 8.85 -38.53 -37.67
CA ARG A 191 8.57 -37.56 -38.74
C ARG A 191 7.64 -36.45 -38.25
N GLN A 192 6.62 -36.77 -37.45
CA GLN A 192 5.75 -35.77 -36.82
C GLN A 192 6.52 -34.83 -35.89
N LEU A 193 7.55 -35.33 -35.18
CA LEU A 193 8.46 -34.46 -34.41
C LEU A 193 9.20 -33.48 -35.33
N THR A 194 9.73 -33.95 -36.47
CA THR A 194 10.39 -33.05 -37.43
C THR A 194 9.43 -32.05 -38.06
N ALA A 195 8.21 -32.48 -38.38
CA ALA A 195 7.15 -31.62 -38.91
C ALA A 195 6.69 -30.58 -37.88
N ALA A 196 6.84 -30.85 -36.59
CA ALA A 196 6.57 -29.93 -35.49
C ALA A 196 7.65 -28.84 -35.30
N GLY A 197 8.68 -28.81 -36.15
CA GLY A 197 9.69 -27.74 -36.17
C GLY A 197 11.03 -28.09 -35.52
N PHE A 198 11.27 -29.37 -35.21
CA PHE A 198 12.55 -29.85 -34.68
C PHE A 198 13.41 -30.43 -35.80
N ALA A 199 14.44 -29.67 -36.21
CA ALA A 199 15.29 -30.01 -37.34
C ALA A 199 16.42 -30.98 -36.94
N ASP A 200 16.65 -32.00 -37.75
CA ASP A 200 17.75 -32.96 -37.59
C ASP A 200 19.10 -32.29 -37.93
N THR A 201 19.92 -32.07 -36.90
CA THR A 201 21.20 -31.34 -37.02
C THR A 201 22.20 -31.99 -37.98
N TYR A 202 22.24 -33.33 -38.05
CA TYR A 202 23.16 -34.01 -38.97
C TYR A 202 22.72 -33.83 -40.41
N ARG A 203 21.41 -33.94 -40.70
CA ARG A 203 20.89 -33.80 -42.08
C ARG A 203 20.84 -32.36 -42.56
N ILE A 204 20.86 -31.38 -41.66
CA ILE A 204 21.13 -29.98 -42.03
C ILE A 204 22.50 -29.87 -42.71
N LEU A 205 23.54 -30.50 -42.15
CA LEU A 205 24.91 -30.38 -42.65
C LEU A 205 25.28 -31.44 -43.70
N HIS A 206 24.71 -32.64 -43.61
CA HIS A 206 25.02 -33.81 -44.44
C HIS A 206 23.76 -34.40 -45.09
N PRO A 207 23.03 -33.64 -45.93
CA PRO A 207 21.70 -34.02 -46.41
C PRO A 207 21.68 -35.26 -47.31
N LYS A 208 22.78 -35.58 -48.00
CA LYS A 208 22.87 -36.66 -48.99
C LYS A 208 23.80 -37.81 -48.60
N GLU A 209 24.44 -37.73 -47.44
CA GLU A 209 25.43 -38.72 -47.03
C GLU A 209 24.76 -40.07 -46.70
N LYS A 210 25.21 -41.13 -47.35
CA LYS A 210 24.72 -42.51 -47.15
C LYS A 210 25.54 -43.20 -46.07
N ARG A 211 24.98 -44.26 -45.48
CA ARG A 211 25.62 -45.09 -44.44
C ARG A 211 26.00 -44.33 -43.16
N ALA A 212 25.30 -43.24 -42.86
CA ALA A 212 25.44 -42.46 -41.62
C ALA A 212 24.73 -43.15 -40.43
N TYR A 213 25.03 -44.42 -40.18
CA TYR A 213 24.39 -45.24 -39.16
C TYR A 213 24.95 -44.98 -37.76
N THR A 214 24.10 -45.20 -36.75
CA THR A 214 24.46 -45.07 -35.34
C THR A 214 24.29 -46.37 -34.57
N HIS A 215 23.60 -47.38 -35.11
CA HIS A 215 23.31 -48.66 -34.48
C HIS A 215 23.54 -49.85 -35.43
N TRP A 216 24.08 -50.97 -34.90
CA TRP A 216 24.31 -52.25 -35.58
C TRP A 216 23.86 -53.44 -34.72
N SER A 217 23.68 -54.62 -35.31
CA SER A 217 23.41 -55.83 -34.52
C SER A 217 24.62 -56.19 -33.67
N VAL A 218 24.41 -56.67 -32.43
CA VAL A 218 25.50 -57.15 -31.55
C VAL A 218 26.33 -58.27 -32.19
N ARG A 219 25.79 -58.96 -33.19
CA ARG A 219 26.48 -60.03 -33.95
C ARG A 219 27.44 -59.50 -35.03
N ASP A 220 27.33 -58.23 -35.37
CA ASP A 220 28.10 -57.61 -36.44
C ASP A 220 29.49 -57.24 -35.93
N LYS A 221 30.55 -57.83 -36.52
CA LYS A 221 31.94 -57.63 -36.05
C LYS A 221 32.62 -56.39 -36.63
N ASN A 222 32.10 -55.81 -37.72
CA ASN A 222 32.69 -54.65 -38.38
C ASN A 222 31.60 -53.69 -38.87
N ARG A 223 31.48 -52.54 -38.21
CA ARG A 223 30.47 -51.51 -38.53
C ARG A 223 30.61 -50.92 -39.93
N LYS A 224 31.83 -50.89 -40.49
CA LYS A 224 32.10 -50.31 -41.83
C LYS A 224 31.40 -51.10 -42.94
N THR A 225 31.34 -52.42 -42.80
CA THR A 225 30.79 -53.33 -43.83
C THR A 225 29.41 -53.89 -43.46
N SER A 226 29.01 -53.82 -42.19
CA SER A 226 27.76 -54.41 -41.73
C SER A 226 26.56 -53.49 -41.98
N PRO A 227 25.36 -54.05 -42.23
CA PRO A 227 24.13 -53.28 -42.38
C PRO A 227 23.79 -52.56 -41.07
N GLY A 228 23.58 -51.24 -41.14
CA GLY A 228 23.28 -50.40 -39.98
C GLY A 228 21.96 -49.63 -40.11
N ARG A 229 21.59 -48.95 -39.01
CA ARG A 229 20.50 -47.98 -38.95
C ARG A 229 20.94 -46.75 -38.17
N ARG A 230 20.39 -45.59 -38.49
CA ARG A 230 20.53 -44.38 -37.69
C ARG A 230 19.31 -44.24 -36.79
N LEU A 231 19.52 -44.38 -35.50
CA LEU A 231 18.49 -44.31 -34.46
C LEU A 231 18.76 -43.19 -33.45
N ASP A 232 20.00 -42.71 -33.41
CA ASP A 232 20.45 -41.66 -32.50
C ASP A 232 20.49 -40.32 -33.24
N TYR A 233 19.87 -39.31 -32.62
CA TYR A 233 19.66 -38.01 -33.24
C TYR A 233 19.98 -36.87 -32.26
N CYS A 234 20.41 -35.75 -32.83
CA CYS A 234 20.37 -34.44 -32.19
C CYS A 234 19.42 -33.56 -33.00
N PHE A 235 18.33 -33.12 -32.39
CA PHE A 235 17.39 -32.17 -32.97
C PHE A 235 17.53 -30.81 -32.32
N VAL A 236 17.25 -29.76 -33.08
CA VAL A 236 17.16 -28.39 -32.58
C VAL A 236 15.86 -27.78 -33.07
N SER A 237 15.22 -26.95 -32.24
CA SER A 237 14.07 -26.18 -32.71
C SER A 237 14.47 -25.16 -33.79
N GLY A 238 13.50 -24.71 -34.58
CA GLY A 238 13.75 -23.88 -35.78
C GLY A 238 14.67 -22.68 -35.54
N ASP A 239 14.53 -22.04 -34.40
CA ASP A 239 15.32 -20.91 -33.89
C ASP A 239 16.81 -21.16 -33.73
N LEU A 240 17.17 -22.42 -33.44
CA LEU A 240 18.54 -22.86 -33.24
C LEU A 240 19.14 -23.47 -34.51
N LYS A 241 18.34 -23.65 -35.56
CA LYS A 241 18.74 -24.31 -36.82
C LYS A 241 19.98 -23.67 -37.44
N ASP A 242 19.99 -22.33 -37.53
CA ASP A 242 21.11 -21.57 -38.14
C ASP A 242 22.28 -21.36 -37.18
N LYS A 243 22.16 -21.82 -35.92
CA LYS A 243 23.22 -21.76 -34.91
C LYS A 243 24.02 -23.06 -34.83
N VAL A 244 23.60 -24.11 -35.54
CA VAL A 244 24.33 -25.37 -35.68
C VAL A 244 25.62 -25.10 -36.44
N GLN A 245 26.76 -25.33 -35.79
CA GLN A 245 28.09 -25.09 -36.36
C GLN A 245 28.72 -26.35 -36.94
N ASP A 246 28.44 -27.50 -36.32
CA ASP A 246 29.00 -28.79 -36.72
C ASP A 246 28.15 -29.94 -36.14
N ALA A 247 28.07 -31.06 -36.85
CA ALA A 247 27.40 -32.28 -36.40
C ALA A 247 28.09 -33.49 -37.03
N ASN A 248 28.33 -34.52 -36.22
CA ASN A 248 29.11 -35.69 -36.66
C ASN A 248 28.64 -36.98 -35.97
N ILE A 249 28.97 -38.13 -36.55
CA ILE A 249 28.66 -39.47 -36.04
C ILE A 249 29.96 -40.25 -35.93
N TYR A 250 30.35 -40.65 -34.71
CA TYR A 250 31.63 -41.30 -34.47
C TYR A 250 31.55 -42.83 -34.62
N GLN A 251 31.30 -43.32 -35.84
CA GLN A 251 31.10 -44.75 -36.12
C GLN A 251 32.27 -45.65 -35.71
N ASP A 252 33.49 -45.14 -35.73
CA ASP A 252 34.72 -45.84 -35.33
C ASP A 252 34.85 -46.02 -33.80
N ILE A 253 33.96 -45.41 -33.00
CA ILE A 253 34.01 -45.50 -31.54
C ILE A 253 33.15 -46.66 -31.05
N TYR A 254 33.82 -47.71 -30.59
CA TYR A 254 33.21 -48.92 -30.05
C TYR A 254 32.94 -48.78 -28.55
N GLY A 255 32.09 -49.67 -28.04
CA GLY A 255 31.79 -49.78 -26.61
C GLY A 255 30.35 -50.18 -26.33
N SER A 256 29.47 -49.79 -27.25
CA SER A 256 28.06 -50.13 -27.35
C SER A 256 27.78 -50.73 -28.75
N ASP A 257 26.60 -51.28 -28.98
CA ASP A 257 26.06 -51.52 -30.33
C ASP A 257 25.64 -50.23 -31.04
N HIS A 258 25.59 -49.13 -30.28
CA HIS A 258 25.49 -47.77 -30.81
C HIS A 258 26.84 -47.04 -30.84
N CYS A 259 26.95 -45.98 -31.64
CA CYS A 259 28.06 -45.04 -31.61
C CYS A 259 27.62 -43.64 -31.14
N PRO A 260 28.54 -42.82 -30.61
CA PRO A 260 28.23 -41.47 -30.15
C PRO A 260 27.91 -40.53 -31.33
N VAL A 261 26.94 -39.64 -31.11
CA VAL A 261 26.62 -38.52 -32.01
C VAL A 261 27.03 -37.19 -31.37
N TYR A 262 27.50 -36.26 -32.20
CA TYR A 262 28.09 -35.00 -31.79
C TYR A 262 27.35 -33.81 -32.39
N LEU A 263 27.22 -32.75 -31.59
CA LEU A 263 26.70 -31.45 -32.00
C LEU A 263 27.57 -30.33 -31.44
N LYS A 264 27.96 -29.39 -32.30
CA LYS A 264 28.50 -28.08 -31.94
C LYS A 264 27.50 -27.01 -32.31
N ILE A 265 27.14 -26.17 -31.34
CA ILE A 265 26.11 -25.15 -31.52
C ILE A 265 26.47 -23.86 -30.79
N ASN A 266 26.16 -22.71 -31.40
CA ASN A 266 26.33 -21.40 -30.77
C ASN A 266 25.08 -21.01 -29.98
N THR A 267 25.16 -21.12 -28.65
CA THR A 267 24.08 -20.76 -27.72
C THR A 267 24.37 -19.44 -26.97
N SER A 268 25.38 -18.69 -27.40
CA SER A 268 25.91 -17.51 -26.69
C SER A 268 25.21 -16.20 -27.06
N GLN A 269 24.37 -16.21 -28.10
CA GLN A 269 23.52 -15.07 -28.46
C GLN A 269 22.08 -15.40 -28.09
N PRO A 270 21.34 -14.47 -27.45
CA PRO A 270 19.92 -14.68 -27.22
C PRO A 270 19.24 -14.88 -28.58
N VAL A 271 18.54 -16.01 -28.72
CA VAL A 271 17.66 -16.16 -29.88
C VAL A 271 16.44 -15.32 -29.58
N LEU A 272 16.37 -14.15 -30.20
CA LEU A 272 15.22 -13.27 -30.14
C LEU A 272 14.07 -13.96 -30.89
N ARG A 273 13.30 -14.80 -30.20
CA ARG A 273 11.95 -15.10 -30.67
C ARG A 273 11.22 -13.77 -30.72
N ASN A 274 10.60 -13.48 -31.86
CA ASN A 274 9.48 -12.55 -31.90
C ASN A 274 8.32 -13.20 -31.10
N GLU A 275 8.51 -13.37 -29.79
CA GLU A 275 7.45 -13.69 -28.85
C GLU A 275 6.41 -12.59 -29.01
N ARG A 276 5.20 -12.95 -29.42
CA ARG A 276 4.06 -12.05 -29.33
C ARG A 276 4.07 -11.45 -27.93
N THR A 277 4.03 -10.13 -27.83
CA THR A 277 3.62 -9.44 -26.61
C THR A 277 2.27 -10.04 -26.23
N VAL A 278 2.28 -10.96 -25.27
CA VAL A 278 1.05 -11.44 -24.66
C VAL A 278 0.81 -10.34 -23.64
N ASN A 279 -0.11 -9.41 -23.89
CA ASN A 279 -0.44 -8.34 -22.96
C ASN A 279 -0.89 -8.95 -21.62
N LEU A 280 0.06 -9.41 -20.80
CA LEU A 280 -0.19 -10.19 -19.60
C LEU A 280 -0.86 -9.25 -18.62
N THR A 281 -2.01 -9.65 -18.11
CA THR A 281 -2.71 -8.90 -17.08
C THR A 281 -2.29 -9.39 -15.70
N TYR A 282 -2.69 -8.65 -14.69
CA TYR A 282 -2.56 -9.06 -13.30
C TYR A 282 -3.19 -10.44 -13.02
N GLU A 283 -4.36 -10.75 -13.60
CA GLU A 283 -5.02 -12.05 -13.46
C GLU A 283 -4.18 -13.19 -14.04
N ASP A 284 -3.52 -12.97 -15.17
CA ASP A 284 -2.60 -13.97 -15.75
C ASP A 284 -1.42 -14.24 -14.80
N MET A 285 -0.93 -13.21 -14.09
CA MET A 285 0.16 -13.36 -13.12
C MET A 285 -0.27 -14.17 -11.89
N LEU A 286 -1.51 -13.99 -11.43
CA LEU A 286 -2.08 -14.77 -10.33
C LEU A 286 -2.27 -16.24 -10.72
N GLU A 287 -2.76 -16.52 -11.93
CA GLU A 287 -2.91 -17.89 -12.40
C GLU A 287 -1.54 -18.57 -12.54
N ARG A 288 -0.50 -17.84 -12.98
CA ARG A 288 0.88 -18.34 -13.02
C ARG A 288 1.43 -18.67 -11.63
N GLU A 289 1.16 -17.83 -10.63
CA GLU A 289 1.49 -18.11 -9.23
C GLU A 289 0.80 -19.40 -8.75
N ARG A 290 -0.51 -19.54 -9.02
CA ARG A 290 -1.31 -20.71 -8.62
C ARG A 290 -0.84 -22.00 -9.28
N THR A 291 -0.45 -21.93 -10.55
CA THR A 291 -0.01 -23.08 -11.35
C THR A 291 1.48 -23.39 -11.21
N GLY A 292 2.23 -22.58 -10.47
CA GLY A 292 3.68 -22.75 -10.28
C GLY A 292 4.50 -22.51 -11.55
N VAL A 293 3.96 -21.75 -12.52
CA VAL A 293 4.66 -21.41 -13.76
C VAL A 293 5.65 -20.27 -13.48
N PHE A 294 6.94 -20.57 -13.54
CA PHE A 294 8.00 -19.59 -13.29
C PHE A 294 7.96 -18.37 -14.22
N PHE A 295 8.23 -17.20 -13.67
CA PHE A 295 8.19 -15.88 -14.33
C PHE A 295 9.43 -15.56 -15.19
N TYR A 296 10.30 -16.53 -15.48
CA TYR A 296 11.49 -16.27 -16.28
C TYR A 296 11.12 -16.01 -17.75
N SER A 297 11.66 -14.94 -18.34
CA SER A 297 11.44 -14.50 -19.74
C SER A 297 10.16 -13.71 -20.01
N LEU A 298 9.72 -12.83 -19.09
CA LEU A 298 8.66 -11.85 -19.38
C LEU A 298 9.27 -10.58 -19.99
N LYS A 299 8.65 -10.04 -21.06
CA LYS A 299 9.10 -8.77 -21.66
C LYS A 299 8.72 -7.59 -20.77
N ASP A 300 9.50 -6.52 -20.87
CA ASP A 300 9.20 -5.25 -20.18
C ASP A 300 7.79 -4.72 -20.49
N ALA A 301 7.31 -4.91 -21.72
CA ALA A 301 5.95 -4.53 -22.10
C ALA A 301 4.88 -5.33 -21.33
N ASP A 302 5.08 -6.65 -21.18
CA ASP A 302 4.14 -7.53 -20.49
C ASP A 302 4.16 -7.25 -18.98
N LEU A 303 5.34 -7.06 -18.40
CA LEU A 303 5.52 -6.67 -16.99
C LEU A 303 4.90 -5.30 -16.70
N SER A 304 5.06 -4.35 -17.61
CA SER A 304 4.42 -3.03 -17.52
C SER A 304 2.91 -3.15 -17.55
N ASN A 305 2.35 -3.95 -18.48
CA ASN A 305 0.92 -4.15 -18.57
C ASN A 305 0.36 -4.85 -17.33
N ALA A 306 1.05 -5.88 -16.83
CA ALA A 306 0.66 -6.59 -15.62
C ALA A 306 0.64 -5.65 -14.41
N TRP A 307 1.62 -4.76 -14.26
CA TRP A 307 1.63 -3.75 -13.20
C TRP A 307 0.47 -2.76 -13.31
N ASN A 308 0.21 -2.28 -14.53
CA ASN A 308 -0.84 -1.28 -14.78
C ASN A 308 -2.26 -1.85 -14.63
N THR A 309 -2.41 -3.17 -14.71
CA THR A 309 -3.69 -3.89 -14.56
C THR A 309 -3.89 -4.47 -13.16
N VAL A 310 -2.98 -4.22 -12.19
CA VAL A 310 -3.15 -4.70 -10.81
C VAL A 310 -4.43 -4.15 -10.19
N ASP A 311 -5.30 -5.05 -9.73
CA ASP A 311 -6.41 -4.71 -8.85
C ASP A 311 -5.88 -4.50 -7.42
N TRP A 312 -5.56 -3.25 -7.12
CA TRP A 312 -5.03 -2.85 -5.81
C TRP A 312 -6.01 -3.11 -4.67
N SER A 313 -7.31 -2.97 -4.91
CA SER A 313 -8.35 -3.20 -3.90
C SER A 313 -8.38 -4.67 -3.49
N ARG A 314 -8.33 -5.58 -4.47
CA ARG A 314 -8.27 -7.02 -4.23
C ARG A 314 -6.99 -7.44 -3.52
N ALA A 315 -5.84 -6.87 -3.90
CA ALA A 315 -4.58 -7.15 -3.22
C ALA A 315 -4.60 -6.68 -1.76
N GLU A 316 -5.14 -5.48 -1.49
CA GLU A 316 -5.30 -4.93 -0.13
C GLU A 316 -6.26 -5.77 0.72
N GLU A 317 -7.36 -6.25 0.14
CA GLU A 317 -8.32 -7.15 0.79
C GLU A 317 -7.68 -8.50 1.13
N HIS A 318 -6.98 -9.13 0.19
CA HIS A 318 -6.28 -10.38 0.43
C HIS A 318 -5.24 -10.26 1.55
N LEU A 319 -4.47 -9.17 1.56
CA LEU A 319 -3.53 -8.87 2.64
C LEU A 319 -4.26 -8.72 3.98
N ALA A 320 -5.37 -7.97 4.03
CA ALA A 320 -6.15 -7.78 5.26
C ALA A 320 -6.68 -9.10 5.82
N ILE A 321 -7.20 -10.00 4.96
CA ILE A 321 -7.66 -11.34 5.35
C ILE A 321 -6.52 -12.17 5.96
N MET A 322 -5.35 -12.19 5.30
CA MET A 322 -4.18 -12.92 5.81
C MET A 322 -3.69 -12.36 7.14
N GLN A 323 -3.63 -11.03 7.29
CA GLN A 323 -3.24 -10.38 8.54
C GLN A 323 -4.25 -10.65 9.67
N ALA A 324 -5.55 -10.70 9.38
CA ALA A 324 -6.57 -11.06 10.37
C ALA A 324 -6.39 -12.51 10.88
N LYS A 325 -6.07 -13.45 9.98
CA LYS A 325 -5.76 -14.85 10.36
C LYS A 325 -4.50 -14.93 11.21
N ILE A 326 -3.46 -14.19 10.85
CA ILE A 326 -2.20 -14.12 11.61
C ILE A 326 -2.46 -13.54 13.02
N ALA A 327 -3.25 -12.47 13.12
CA ALA A 327 -3.61 -11.87 14.40
C ALA A 327 -4.35 -12.87 15.31
N ARG A 328 -5.35 -13.59 14.78
CA ARG A 328 -6.06 -14.65 15.54
C ARG A 328 -5.12 -15.76 16.01
N ALA A 329 -4.24 -16.24 15.13
CA ALA A 329 -3.25 -17.26 15.48
C ALA A 329 -2.28 -16.78 16.57
N ALA A 330 -1.91 -15.49 16.56
CA ALA A 330 -1.08 -14.87 17.58
C ALA A 330 -1.80 -14.73 18.94
N GLU A 331 -3.09 -14.34 18.95
CA GLU A 331 -3.92 -14.28 20.16
C GLU A 331 -4.12 -15.66 20.79
N GLU A 332 -4.27 -16.70 19.96
CA GLU A 332 -4.39 -18.10 20.40
C GLU A 332 -3.04 -18.74 20.78
N ASN A 333 -1.92 -18.02 20.63
CA ASN A 333 -0.55 -18.53 20.82
C ASN A 333 -0.23 -19.82 20.01
N ASN A 334 -0.87 -20.00 18.84
CA ASN A 334 -0.61 -21.15 17.97
C ASN A 334 0.58 -20.87 17.05
N LEU A 335 1.79 -21.07 17.57
CA LEU A 335 3.05 -20.69 16.91
C LEU A 335 3.30 -21.42 15.57
N ASP A 336 2.88 -22.68 15.44
CA ASP A 336 3.10 -23.44 14.20
C ASP A 336 2.18 -22.97 13.08
N PHE A 337 0.90 -22.74 13.40
CA PHE A 337 -0.05 -22.16 12.45
C PHE A 337 0.33 -20.73 12.07
N LEU A 338 0.77 -19.93 13.04
CA LEU A 338 1.29 -18.59 12.83
C LEU A 338 2.43 -18.58 11.80
N LYS A 339 3.46 -19.42 12.00
CA LYS A 339 4.61 -19.52 11.07
C LYS A 339 4.18 -19.90 9.66
N ASN A 340 3.21 -20.81 9.52
CA ASN A 340 2.69 -21.21 8.22
C ASN A 340 1.98 -20.05 7.51
N LEU A 341 1.12 -19.31 8.23
CA LEU A 341 0.43 -18.14 7.67
C LEU A 341 1.41 -17.02 7.27
N GLN A 342 2.43 -16.76 8.08
CA GLN A 342 3.48 -15.79 7.73
C GLN A 342 4.23 -16.22 6.46
N TYR A 343 4.58 -17.50 6.32
CA TYR A 343 5.21 -18.06 5.12
C TYR A 343 4.32 -17.87 3.87
N GLN A 344 3.03 -18.19 3.98
CA GLN A 344 2.07 -17.99 2.90
C GLN A 344 1.94 -16.52 2.50
N LEU A 345 1.87 -15.61 3.48
CA LEU A 345 1.77 -14.17 3.23
C LEU A 345 3.00 -13.65 2.48
N VAL A 346 4.22 -13.96 2.95
CA VAL A 346 5.45 -13.47 2.30
C VAL A 346 5.70 -14.11 0.93
N ALA A 347 5.12 -15.28 0.66
CA ALA A 347 5.19 -15.92 -0.65
C ALA A 347 4.25 -15.28 -1.69
N SER A 348 3.12 -14.71 -1.24
CA SER A 348 2.05 -14.19 -2.08
C SER A 348 2.48 -13.01 -2.96
N LEU A 349 2.10 -13.08 -4.25
CA LEU A 349 2.30 -12.00 -5.22
C LEU A 349 1.62 -10.70 -4.79
N ASP A 350 0.42 -10.75 -4.20
CA ASP A 350 -0.29 -9.55 -3.75
C ASP A 350 0.48 -8.80 -2.67
N ALA A 351 0.98 -9.52 -1.66
CA ALA A 351 1.77 -8.92 -0.60
C ALA A 351 3.08 -8.32 -1.14
N LYS A 352 3.71 -8.98 -2.10
CA LYS A 352 4.93 -8.50 -2.78
C LYS A 352 4.66 -7.24 -3.62
N LEU A 353 3.58 -7.22 -4.39
CA LEU A 353 3.14 -6.04 -5.16
C LEU A 353 2.89 -4.85 -4.24
N LEU A 354 2.17 -5.06 -3.14
CA LEU A 354 1.91 -4.03 -2.14
C LEU A 354 3.19 -3.55 -1.46
N ALA A 355 4.16 -4.43 -1.20
CA ALA A 355 5.45 -4.04 -0.64
C ALA A 355 6.23 -3.14 -1.61
N VAL A 356 6.30 -3.49 -2.89
CA VAL A 356 6.94 -2.65 -3.92
C VAL A 356 6.21 -1.32 -4.10
N ARG A 357 4.87 -1.31 -4.12
CA ARG A 357 4.07 -0.07 -4.17
C ARG A 357 4.34 0.83 -2.96
N ALA A 358 4.44 0.26 -1.77
CA ALA A 358 4.74 1.01 -0.54
C ALA A 358 6.15 1.64 -0.55
N VAL A 359 7.12 1.02 -1.22
CA VAL A 359 8.48 1.56 -1.40
C VAL A 359 8.51 2.65 -2.49
N THR A 360 7.80 2.45 -3.60
CA THR A 360 7.85 3.35 -4.78
C THR A 360 6.85 4.50 -4.75
N SER A 361 5.83 4.46 -3.88
CA SER A 361 4.82 5.53 -3.75
C SER A 361 5.37 6.89 -3.32
N ARG A 362 6.58 6.94 -2.75
CA ARG A 362 7.23 8.17 -2.30
C ARG A 362 8.65 8.22 -2.84
N LYS A 363 9.10 9.39 -3.31
CA LYS A 363 10.50 9.60 -3.69
C LYS A 363 11.40 9.39 -2.47
N ALA A 364 12.23 8.36 -2.53
CA ALA A 364 13.19 8.03 -1.48
C ALA A 364 14.58 7.89 -2.09
N SER A 365 15.61 8.34 -1.36
CA SER A 365 16.99 8.22 -1.82
C SER A 365 17.37 6.75 -2.03
N PRO A 366 18.22 6.42 -3.03
CA PRO A 366 18.70 5.06 -3.23
C PRO A 366 19.60 4.62 -2.07
N GLY A 367 19.70 3.30 -1.90
CA GLY A 367 20.64 2.66 -0.99
C GLY A 367 22.07 2.66 -1.53
N VAL A 368 22.89 1.71 -1.08
CA VAL A 368 24.31 1.59 -1.50
C VAL A 368 24.49 1.18 -2.95
N ASP A 369 23.50 0.53 -3.55
CA ASP A 369 23.55 0.06 -4.94
C ASP A 369 23.11 1.11 -5.97
N GLY A 370 22.63 2.27 -5.52
CA GLY A 370 22.17 3.34 -6.42
C GLY A 370 20.86 3.04 -7.16
N ILE A 371 20.23 1.89 -6.91
CA ILE A 371 19.06 1.42 -7.66
C ILE A 371 17.77 2.05 -7.10
N VAL A 372 16.92 2.49 -8.01
CA VAL A 372 15.53 2.91 -7.77
C VAL A 372 14.62 2.21 -8.79
N TRP A 373 13.35 2.02 -8.45
CA TRP A 373 12.35 1.48 -9.39
C TRP A 373 11.37 2.58 -9.78
N GLU A 374 11.47 3.06 -11.00
CA GLU A 374 10.66 4.18 -11.51
C GLU A 374 9.56 3.70 -12.45
N THR A 375 9.87 2.76 -13.33
CA THR A 375 8.96 2.29 -14.38
C THR A 375 8.05 1.16 -13.88
N ALA A 376 6.99 0.87 -14.64
CA ALA A 376 6.02 -0.16 -14.30
C ALA A 376 6.62 -1.58 -14.38
N ASN A 377 7.43 -1.86 -15.40
CA ASN A 377 8.15 -3.13 -15.53
C ASN A 377 9.14 -3.37 -14.40
N GLU A 378 9.95 -2.37 -14.02
CA GLU A 378 10.91 -2.49 -12.91
C GLU A 378 10.19 -2.86 -11.61
N LYS A 379 9.03 -2.25 -11.35
CA LYS A 379 8.22 -2.53 -10.15
C LYS A 379 7.62 -3.94 -10.16
N MET A 380 7.07 -4.37 -11.29
CA MET A 380 6.54 -5.74 -11.41
C MET A 380 7.66 -6.78 -11.29
N HIS A 381 8.78 -6.54 -11.96
CA HIS A 381 9.96 -7.39 -11.88
C HIS A 381 10.45 -7.51 -10.44
N ALA A 382 10.61 -6.38 -9.76
CA ALA A 382 10.98 -6.34 -8.36
C ALA A 382 10.02 -7.16 -7.49
N ALA A 383 8.70 -7.04 -7.69
CA ALA A 383 7.71 -7.77 -6.92
C ALA A 383 7.83 -9.28 -7.11
N ILE A 384 8.05 -9.74 -8.34
CA ILE A 384 8.26 -11.16 -8.67
C ILE A 384 9.54 -11.70 -8.03
N GLU A 385 10.61 -10.90 -8.05
CA GLU A 385 11.92 -11.28 -7.52
C GLU A 385 12.01 -11.27 -6.00
N LEU A 386 11.07 -10.66 -5.28
CA LEU A 386 11.03 -10.75 -3.82
C LEU A 386 10.93 -12.21 -3.39
N THR A 387 12.00 -12.71 -2.77
CA THR A 387 12.09 -14.10 -2.36
C THR A 387 12.77 -14.23 -1.01
N SER A 388 12.27 -15.15 -0.20
CA SER A 388 12.94 -15.55 1.04
C SER A 388 13.97 -16.65 0.82
N LYS A 389 14.04 -17.22 -0.38
CA LYS A 389 15.04 -18.24 -0.77
C LYS A 389 16.30 -17.52 -1.24
N ASP A 390 17.44 -17.87 -0.66
CA ASP A 390 18.75 -17.31 -0.99
C ASP A 390 18.88 -15.76 -0.86
N TYR A 391 17.89 -15.12 -0.19
CA TYR A 391 17.98 -13.70 0.18
C TYR A 391 19.24 -13.41 0.99
N ASN A 392 19.93 -12.34 0.60
CA ASN A 392 21.05 -11.75 1.32
C ASN A 392 20.84 -10.23 1.36
N ALA A 393 20.81 -9.65 2.56
CA ALA A 393 20.57 -8.23 2.72
C ALA A 393 21.84 -7.43 2.41
N LYS A 394 21.71 -6.35 1.64
CA LYS A 394 22.84 -5.45 1.39
C LYS A 394 23.03 -4.49 2.57
N PRO A 395 24.26 -4.05 2.85
CA PRO A 395 24.52 -3.04 3.87
C PRO A 395 23.76 -1.74 3.59
N ALA A 396 23.25 -1.10 4.64
CA ALA A 396 22.55 0.17 4.51
C ALA A 396 23.51 1.33 4.17
N ARG A 397 23.04 2.37 3.51
CA ARG A 397 23.80 3.63 3.40
C ARG A 397 23.45 4.52 4.59
N LEU A 398 24.45 4.91 5.39
CA LEU A 398 24.22 5.78 6.54
C LEU A 398 24.24 7.25 6.12
N ILE A 399 23.17 7.98 6.44
CA ILE A 399 23.08 9.43 6.22
C ILE A 399 23.01 10.14 7.56
N GLU A 400 23.91 11.10 7.77
CA GLU A 400 23.85 12.00 8.92
C GLU A 400 23.03 13.24 8.54
N LYS A 401 22.04 13.55 9.37
CA LYS A 401 21.28 14.81 9.27
C LYS A 401 21.29 15.49 10.63
N GLU A 402 21.66 16.76 10.61
CA GLU A 402 21.54 17.63 11.77
C GLU A 402 20.07 17.97 12.01
N ASP A 403 19.58 17.75 13.23
CA ASP A 403 18.26 18.24 13.61
C ASP A 403 18.29 19.73 13.91
N LYS A 404 17.10 20.34 14.04
CA LYS A 404 16.97 21.79 14.30
C LYS A 404 17.60 22.26 15.62
N LYS A 405 18.03 21.35 16.49
CA LYS A 405 18.72 21.64 17.75
C LYS A 405 20.23 21.40 17.66
N GLY A 406 20.77 21.19 16.46
CA GLY A 406 22.19 20.93 16.23
C GLY A 406 22.62 19.50 16.55
N LYS A 407 21.69 18.57 16.79
CA LYS A 407 22.02 17.18 17.10
C LYS A 407 22.04 16.35 15.82
N ASN A 408 23.18 15.73 15.53
CA ASN A 408 23.31 14.81 14.40
C ASN A 408 22.56 13.51 14.66
N ARG A 409 21.63 13.17 13.75
CA ARG A 409 20.91 11.89 13.72
C ARG A 409 21.36 11.08 12.52
N ARG A 410 21.55 9.78 12.74
CA ARG A 410 21.99 8.82 11.74
C ARG A 410 20.79 8.04 11.22
N PHE A 411 20.59 8.01 9.91
CA PHE A 411 19.51 7.30 9.24
C PHE A 411 20.06 6.22 8.34
N HIS A 412 19.53 5.01 8.47
CA HIS A 412 19.84 3.88 7.61
C HIS A 412 18.97 3.95 6.36
N VAL A 413 19.63 3.92 5.20
CA VAL A 413 19.01 4.01 3.89
C VAL A 413 19.30 2.71 3.15
N ASP A 414 18.43 1.74 3.36
CA ASP A 414 18.50 0.40 2.74
C ASP A 414 18.28 0.48 1.23
N THR A 415 18.64 -0.57 0.48
CA THR A 415 18.33 -0.65 -0.95
C THR A 415 16.82 -0.78 -1.18
N TYR A 416 16.33 -0.50 -2.39
CA TYR A 416 14.89 -0.62 -2.68
C TYR A 416 14.41 -2.08 -2.48
N TYR A 417 15.24 -3.06 -2.86
CA TYR A 417 14.97 -4.47 -2.63
C TYR A 417 14.84 -4.80 -1.14
N ASP A 418 15.80 -4.35 -0.32
CA ASP A 418 15.79 -4.61 1.12
C ASP A 418 14.62 -3.90 1.82
N ARG A 419 14.27 -2.67 1.41
CA ARG A 419 13.06 -1.99 1.92
C ARG A 419 11.79 -2.74 1.59
N ALA A 420 11.70 -3.31 0.39
CA ALA A 420 10.55 -4.09 -0.03
C ALA A 420 10.47 -5.40 0.75
N MET A 421 11.59 -6.09 0.97
CA MET A 421 11.68 -7.27 1.84
C MET A 421 11.28 -6.95 3.28
N GLN A 422 11.81 -5.87 3.88
CA GLN A 422 11.41 -5.43 5.22
C GLN A 422 9.93 -5.02 5.30
N THR A 423 9.38 -4.42 4.25
CA THR A 423 7.95 -4.07 4.18
C THR A 423 7.09 -5.32 4.11
N LEU A 424 7.46 -6.29 3.27
CA LEU A 424 6.81 -7.58 3.12
C LEU A 424 6.80 -8.38 4.43
N TYR A 425 7.95 -8.46 5.10
CA TYR A 425 8.05 -9.08 6.42
C TYR A 425 7.33 -8.27 7.50
N GLY A 426 7.31 -6.94 7.38
CA GLY A 426 6.53 -6.04 8.22
C GLY A 426 5.03 -6.32 8.13
N TYR A 427 4.50 -6.64 6.95
CA TYR A 427 3.11 -7.06 6.79
C TYR A 427 2.78 -8.34 7.56
N SER A 428 3.72 -9.28 7.65
CA SER A 428 3.57 -10.53 8.41
C SER A 428 3.75 -10.35 9.93
N LEU A 429 4.58 -9.40 10.35
CA LEU A 429 4.91 -9.17 11.76
C LEU A 429 3.93 -8.21 12.45
N ALA A 430 3.47 -7.17 11.76
CA ALA A 430 2.60 -6.14 12.34
C ALA A 430 1.33 -6.69 13.05
N PRO A 431 0.57 -7.66 12.49
CA PRO A 431 -0.56 -8.26 13.23
C PRO A 431 -0.14 -9.03 14.49
N VAL A 432 1.05 -9.64 14.51
CA VAL A 432 1.60 -10.31 15.70
C VAL A 432 1.99 -9.28 16.76
N ALA A 433 2.75 -8.27 16.34
CA ALA A 433 3.17 -7.17 17.21
C ALA A 433 1.96 -6.48 17.85
N GLU A 434 0.86 -6.30 17.12
CA GLU A 434 -0.38 -5.73 17.69
C GLU A 434 -1.07 -6.65 18.70
N SER A 435 -1.05 -7.97 18.44
CA SER A 435 -1.73 -8.96 19.30
C SER A 435 -0.99 -9.19 20.62
N TRP A 436 0.34 -9.06 20.62
CA TRP A 436 1.18 -9.25 21.81
C TRP A 436 1.55 -7.94 22.51
N ALA A 437 1.20 -6.78 21.94
CA ALA A 437 1.60 -5.49 22.49
C ALA A 437 0.93 -5.18 23.83
N ASP A 438 1.64 -4.43 24.68
CA ASP A 438 1.06 -3.86 25.89
C ASP A 438 -0.14 -2.98 25.52
N ARG A 439 -1.27 -3.14 26.22
CA ARG A 439 -2.53 -2.46 25.88
C ARG A 439 -2.40 -0.93 25.80
N LYS A 440 -1.54 -0.34 26.63
CA LYS A 440 -1.30 1.12 26.69
C LYS A 440 0.01 1.57 26.04
N SER A 441 0.48 0.81 25.03
CA SER A 441 1.50 1.23 24.07
C SER A 441 0.85 1.78 22.81
N PHE A 442 1.24 2.96 22.32
CA PHE A 442 0.47 3.63 21.24
C PHE A 442 1.27 4.00 19.98
N SER A 443 2.60 3.96 20.03
CA SER A 443 3.43 4.40 18.89
C SER A 443 3.59 3.31 17.83
N ASN A 444 3.61 3.69 16.55
CA ASN A 444 3.78 2.80 15.39
C ASN A 444 2.80 1.61 15.35
N ARG A 445 1.61 1.78 15.94
CA ARG A 445 0.53 0.80 15.96
C ARG A 445 -0.65 1.27 15.13
N ARG A 446 -1.37 0.32 14.53
CA ARG A 446 -2.48 0.62 13.64
C ARG A 446 -3.60 1.31 14.43
N CYS A 447 -4.07 2.45 13.91
CA CYS A 447 -5.15 3.24 14.53
C CYS A 447 -4.89 3.77 15.94
N ARG A 448 -3.62 3.78 16.38
CA ARG A 448 -3.17 4.43 17.62
C ARG A 448 -2.40 5.71 17.31
N CYS A 449 -2.49 6.70 18.19
CA CYS A 449 -1.77 7.96 18.08
C CYS A 449 -1.44 8.55 19.46
N THR A 450 -0.77 9.70 19.48
CA THR A 450 -0.41 10.41 20.73
C THR A 450 -1.64 10.82 21.54
N MET A 451 -2.82 10.94 20.91
CA MET A 451 -4.06 11.27 21.61
C MET A 451 -4.64 10.10 22.41
N ASP A 452 -4.36 8.84 22.02
CA ASP A 452 -4.65 7.69 22.88
C ASP A 452 -3.86 7.82 24.20
N ALA A 453 -2.56 8.09 24.12
CA ALA A 453 -1.73 8.32 25.31
C ALA A 453 -2.29 9.44 26.18
N ASN A 454 -2.65 10.58 25.57
CA ASN A 454 -3.27 11.70 26.28
C ASN A 454 -4.56 11.30 27.00
N TYR A 455 -5.47 10.59 26.31
CA TYR A 455 -6.73 10.15 26.87
C TYR A 455 -6.52 9.25 28.10
N PHE A 456 -5.63 8.25 27.99
CA PHE A 456 -5.39 7.33 29.10
C PHE A 456 -4.64 7.98 30.26
N ILE A 457 -3.70 8.91 30.01
CA ILE A 457 -3.06 9.68 31.06
C ILE A 457 -4.09 10.52 31.82
N SER A 458 -4.95 11.26 31.09
CA SER A 458 -6.02 12.02 31.72
C SER A 458 -6.96 11.13 32.53
N LYS A 459 -7.27 9.93 32.03
CA LYS A 459 -8.12 8.97 32.76
C LYS A 459 -7.47 8.44 34.04
N ILE A 460 -6.21 8.01 33.98
CA ILE A 460 -5.46 7.43 35.11
C ILE A 460 -5.32 8.45 36.25
N TYR A 461 -5.04 9.71 35.93
CA TYR A 461 -4.78 10.74 36.94
C TYR A 461 -6.00 11.63 37.28
N SER A 462 -7.19 11.25 36.82
CA SER A 462 -8.45 11.87 37.24
C SER A 462 -9.13 11.05 38.34
N GLY A 463 -9.88 11.71 39.21
CA GLY A 463 -10.57 11.09 40.35
C GLY A 463 -9.87 11.32 41.69
N GLU A 464 -10.62 11.13 42.78
CA GLU A 464 -10.13 11.36 44.15
C GLU A 464 -9.02 10.39 44.53
N ASP A 465 -9.21 9.12 44.21
CA ASP A 465 -8.23 8.04 44.41
C ASP A 465 -7.30 7.87 43.20
N ALA A 466 -6.89 8.96 42.54
CA ALA A 466 -5.90 8.88 41.47
C ALA A 466 -4.47 8.74 42.04
N PRO A 467 -3.56 7.99 41.38
CA PRO A 467 -2.16 7.91 41.77
C PRO A 467 -1.51 9.30 41.85
N LYS A 468 -0.66 9.51 42.87
CA LYS A 468 -0.04 10.82 43.15
C LYS A 468 1.39 10.94 42.63
N TRP A 469 2.00 9.82 42.28
CA TRP A 469 3.37 9.74 41.82
C TRP A 469 3.44 9.05 40.45
N ALA A 470 4.51 9.32 39.72
CA ALA A 470 4.80 8.62 38.48
C ALA A 470 6.31 8.46 38.28
N PHE A 471 6.72 7.36 37.69
CA PHE A 471 8.06 7.19 37.13
C PHE A 471 8.01 7.54 35.64
N LYS A 472 8.72 8.59 35.24
CA LYS A 472 8.84 9.00 33.84
C LYS A 472 10.27 8.76 33.38
N THR A 473 10.41 8.18 32.19
CA THR A 473 11.72 7.92 31.60
C THR A 473 11.66 7.88 30.09
N ASP A 474 12.84 7.97 29.49
CA ASP A 474 13.12 7.70 28.08
C ASP A 474 14.17 6.58 27.98
N ILE A 475 14.41 6.02 26.79
CA ILE A 475 15.47 5.03 26.57
C ILE A 475 16.67 5.66 25.87
N GLN A 476 17.86 5.47 26.43
CA GLN A 476 19.09 5.95 25.82
C GLN A 476 19.38 5.20 24.52
N LYS A 477 19.36 5.93 23.39
CA LYS A 477 19.73 5.40 22.06
C LYS A 477 19.07 4.05 21.75
N CYS A 478 17.75 3.97 21.96
CA CYS A 478 16.97 2.73 21.85
C CYS A 478 17.35 1.89 20.60
N TYR A 479 17.23 2.48 19.41
CA TYR A 479 17.50 1.77 18.15
C TYR A 479 18.97 1.35 17.98
N GLU A 480 19.94 2.03 18.59
CA GLU A 480 21.36 1.64 18.48
C GLU A 480 21.75 0.52 19.45
N SER A 481 20.91 0.22 20.45
CA SER A 481 21.31 -0.59 21.61
C SER A 481 20.60 -1.94 21.74
N ILE A 482 19.44 -2.12 21.10
CA ILE A 482 18.64 -3.36 21.22
C ILE A 482 19.48 -4.60 20.88
N SER A 483 19.40 -5.63 21.71
CA SER A 483 20.12 -6.89 21.53
C SER A 483 19.58 -7.69 20.34
N HIS A 484 20.47 -8.05 19.39
CA HIS A 484 20.13 -8.98 18.31
C HIS A 484 19.76 -10.37 18.84
N GLU A 485 20.45 -10.84 19.88
CA GLU A 485 20.16 -12.14 20.52
C GLU A 485 18.73 -12.19 21.03
N TRP A 486 18.32 -11.14 21.77
CA TRP A 486 16.95 -11.04 22.27
C TRP A 486 15.92 -11.05 21.13
N ILE A 487 16.15 -10.28 20.05
CA ILE A 487 15.24 -10.24 18.89
C ILE A 487 15.13 -11.63 18.26
N ARG A 488 16.25 -12.34 18.05
CA ARG A 488 16.25 -13.68 17.41
C ARG A 488 15.45 -14.71 18.20
N ASP A 489 15.49 -14.62 19.52
CA ASP A 489 14.87 -15.62 20.39
C ASP A 489 13.40 -15.34 20.67
N ASN A 490 12.98 -14.06 20.60
CA ASN A 490 11.63 -13.65 21.03
C ASN A 490 10.72 -13.20 19.87
N ILE A 491 11.24 -12.91 18.68
CA ILE A 491 10.43 -12.40 17.57
C ILE A 491 10.13 -13.52 16.56
N PRO A 492 8.85 -13.82 16.28
CA PRO A 492 8.45 -14.95 15.43
C PRO A 492 8.55 -14.56 13.95
N LEU A 493 9.77 -14.50 13.44
CA LEU A 493 10.08 -14.37 12.01
C LEU A 493 11.00 -15.51 11.56
N ALA A 494 11.10 -15.68 10.25
CA ALA A 494 12.05 -16.63 9.67
C ALA A 494 13.49 -16.23 10.06
N ARG A 495 14.11 -17.01 10.96
CA ARG A 495 15.41 -16.72 11.58
C ARG A 495 16.47 -16.30 10.57
N ARG A 496 16.60 -17.04 9.47
CA ARG A 496 17.56 -16.75 8.40
C ARG A 496 17.38 -15.34 7.83
N VAL A 497 16.15 -14.93 7.54
CA VAL A 497 15.87 -13.60 6.94
C VAL A 497 15.98 -12.48 7.97
N LEU A 498 15.57 -12.76 9.21
CA LEU A 498 15.78 -11.82 10.32
C LEU A 498 17.28 -11.56 10.55
N ASP A 499 18.12 -12.59 10.51
CA ASP A 499 19.58 -12.45 10.62
C ASP A 499 20.17 -11.60 9.50
N GLU A 500 19.68 -11.73 8.26
CA GLU A 500 20.08 -10.84 7.16
C GLU A 500 19.73 -9.38 7.47
N PHE A 501 18.52 -9.09 7.94
CA PHE A 501 18.13 -7.71 8.29
C PHE A 501 18.96 -7.11 9.43
N LEU A 502 19.33 -7.91 10.43
CA LEU A 502 20.07 -7.43 11.61
C LEU A 502 21.56 -7.27 11.31
N ASN A 503 22.16 -8.19 10.57
CA ASN A 503 23.62 -8.29 10.45
C ASN A 503 24.19 -7.62 9.18
N ALA A 504 23.36 -7.07 8.29
CA ALA A 504 23.80 -6.49 7.01
C ALA A 504 24.86 -5.38 7.15
N GLY A 505 24.90 -4.69 8.29
CA GLY A 505 25.82 -3.58 8.53
C GLY A 505 25.47 -2.33 7.73
N TYR A 506 26.38 -1.36 7.68
CA TYR A 506 26.18 -0.11 6.94
C TYR A 506 27.47 0.51 6.41
N PHE A 507 27.34 1.35 5.39
CA PHE A 507 28.40 2.21 4.87
C PHE A 507 28.26 3.65 5.40
N LEU A 508 29.35 4.20 5.93
CA LEU A 508 29.48 5.63 6.26
C LEU A 508 30.77 6.17 5.62
N SER A 509 30.64 7.14 4.73
CA SER A 509 31.76 7.74 3.99
C SER A 509 32.68 6.68 3.36
N ASP A 510 32.07 5.74 2.62
CA ASP A 510 32.72 4.62 1.92
C ASP A 510 33.43 3.57 2.80
N LYS A 511 33.28 3.66 4.12
CA LYS A 511 33.74 2.62 5.07
C LYS A 511 32.58 1.74 5.51
N TYR A 512 32.78 0.43 5.44
CA TYR A 512 31.86 -0.57 5.94
C TYR A 512 32.00 -0.73 7.46
N TYR A 513 30.86 -0.87 8.14
CA TYR A 513 30.75 -1.15 9.57
C TYR A 513 29.79 -2.32 9.77
N GLU A 514 30.22 -3.29 10.57
CA GLU A 514 29.38 -4.40 11.00
C GLU A 514 28.38 -3.95 12.08
N MET A 515 27.27 -4.69 12.21
CA MET A 515 26.29 -4.50 13.27
C MET A 515 26.17 -5.77 14.11
N ASP A 516 26.57 -5.68 15.37
CA ASP A 516 26.46 -6.73 16.39
C ASP A 516 25.25 -6.52 17.33
N ARG A 517 24.70 -5.30 17.34
CA ARG A 517 23.49 -4.88 18.06
C ARG A 517 22.82 -3.70 17.36
N GLY A 518 21.61 -3.39 17.80
CA GLY A 518 20.80 -2.29 17.30
C GLY A 518 19.95 -2.67 16.09
N ILE A 519 19.20 -1.71 15.56
CA ILE A 519 18.32 -1.85 14.42
C ILE A 519 18.35 -0.55 13.62
N GLY A 520 18.19 -0.65 12.30
CA GLY A 520 18.32 0.52 11.42
C GLY A 520 17.27 1.59 11.71
N VAL A 521 17.72 2.81 12.06
CA VAL A 521 16.84 3.98 12.17
C VAL A 521 16.34 4.38 10.78
N GLY A 522 15.03 4.25 10.52
CA GLY A 522 14.41 4.54 9.22
C GLY A 522 14.03 3.30 8.40
N SER A 523 14.43 2.11 8.85
CA SER A 523 13.93 0.84 8.32
C SER A 523 12.43 0.68 8.62
N ARG A 524 11.72 -0.03 7.73
CA ARG A 524 10.27 -0.26 7.85
C ARG A 524 9.93 -1.31 8.90
N LEU A 525 10.85 -2.21 9.24
CA LEU A 525 10.64 -3.29 10.20
C LEU A 525 11.02 -2.86 11.62
N SER A 526 12.03 -2.00 11.77
CA SER A 526 12.58 -1.57 13.06
C SER A 526 11.54 -1.09 14.10
N PRO A 527 10.51 -0.30 13.74
CA PRO A 527 9.52 0.13 14.73
C PRO A 527 8.75 -1.02 15.39
N TYR A 528 8.48 -2.11 14.65
CA TYR A 528 7.83 -3.30 15.19
C TYR A 528 8.78 -4.06 16.12
N LEU A 529 10.04 -4.25 15.70
CA LEU A 529 11.05 -4.92 16.53
C LEU A 529 11.29 -4.17 17.85
N ALA A 530 11.40 -2.84 17.78
CA ALA A 530 11.57 -1.99 18.96
C ALA A 530 10.36 -2.10 19.90
N ASN A 531 9.13 -2.03 19.35
CA ASN A 531 7.94 -2.15 20.17
C ASN A 531 7.86 -3.50 20.86
N MET A 532 8.02 -4.61 20.12
CA MET A 532 7.99 -5.95 20.68
C MET A 532 9.08 -6.18 21.74
N ALA A 533 10.27 -5.57 21.56
CA ALA A 533 11.31 -5.59 22.58
C ALA A 533 10.87 -4.94 23.89
N MET A 534 10.07 -3.88 23.82
CA MET A 534 9.62 -3.14 24.99
C MET A 534 8.27 -3.62 25.56
N ASP A 535 7.52 -4.46 24.84
CA ASP A 535 6.24 -5.02 25.29
C ASP A 535 6.44 -6.15 26.31
N GLY A 536 5.46 -6.34 27.19
CA GLY A 536 5.55 -7.20 28.38
C GLY A 536 6.00 -6.46 29.65
N LEU A 537 6.33 -5.17 29.55
CA LEU A 537 6.74 -4.35 30.69
C LEU A 537 5.59 -4.18 31.69
N GLN A 538 4.36 -4.00 31.19
CA GLN A 538 3.18 -3.81 32.04
C GLN A 538 2.99 -4.99 33.01
N ASP A 539 3.04 -6.22 32.50
CA ASP A 539 2.89 -7.43 33.30
C ASP A 539 4.09 -7.62 34.23
N TYR A 540 5.31 -7.38 33.73
CA TYR A 540 6.54 -7.50 34.52
C TYR A 540 6.53 -6.62 35.78
N ILE A 541 6.01 -5.39 35.67
CA ILE A 541 5.86 -4.46 36.79
C ILE A 541 4.77 -4.94 37.75
N TYR A 542 3.60 -5.32 37.24
CA TYR A 542 2.49 -5.74 38.09
C TYR A 542 2.81 -6.95 38.96
N TYR A 543 3.41 -8.00 38.38
CA TYR A 543 3.76 -9.20 39.13
C TYR A 543 4.77 -8.93 40.25
N ARG A 544 5.66 -7.95 40.08
CA ARG A 544 6.67 -7.58 41.08
C ARG A 544 6.16 -6.60 42.14
N LEU A 545 5.17 -5.78 41.81
CA LEU A 545 4.51 -4.91 42.78
C LEU A 545 3.53 -5.68 43.67
N ASN A 546 2.96 -6.79 43.17
CA ASN A 546 1.91 -7.53 43.85
C ASN A 546 2.29 -9.02 44.09
N PRO A 547 3.42 -9.33 44.75
CA PRO A 547 3.85 -10.71 44.95
C PRO A 547 2.89 -11.45 45.89
N GLY A 548 2.27 -12.54 45.41
CA GLY A 548 1.38 -13.38 46.21
C GLY A 548 0.02 -12.75 46.55
N VAL A 549 -0.37 -11.68 45.84
CA VAL A 549 -1.68 -11.04 45.95
C VAL A 549 -2.65 -11.73 44.98
N ASP A 550 -3.85 -12.06 45.46
CA ASP A 550 -4.92 -12.60 44.60
C ASP A 550 -5.33 -11.57 43.53
N GLU A 551 -5.64 -12.03 42.31
CA GLU A 551 -5.90 -11.18 41.13
C GLU A 551 -7.04 -10.17 41.34
N ASP A 552 -8.04 -10.52 42.16
CA ASP A 552 -9.19 -9.68 42.51
C ASP A 552 -8.85 -8.53 43.47
N LYS A 553 -7.66 -8.57 44.08
CA LYS A 553 -7.18 -7.56 45.05
C LYS A 553 -6.05 -6.68 44.50
N ILE A 554 -5.65 -6.88 43.25
CA ILE A 554 -4.60 -6.08 42.61
C ILE A 554 -5.10 -4.66 42.38
N ASP A 555 -4.38 -3.67 42.92
CA ASP A 555 -4.57 -2.26 42.57
C ASP A 555 -3.97 -1.96 41.21
N TYR A 556 -4.78 -2.12 40.17
CA TYR A 556 -4.35 -1.91 38.78
C TYR A 556 -3.92 -0.46 38.50
N ASP A 557 -4.35 0.53 39.30
CA ASP A 557 -3.92 1.91 39.14
C ASP A 557 -2.50 2.16 39.65
N ASN A 558 -1.92 1.23 40.42
CA ASN A 558 -0.54 1.28 40.91
C ASN A 558 0.42 0.50 40.00
N GLY A 559 1.06 1.20 39.06
CA GLY A 559 1.94 0.60 38.06
C GLY A 559 1.38 0.58 36.64
N HIS A 560 0.38 1.40 36.31
CA HIS A 560 -0.10 1.56 34.94
C HIS A 560 0.99 2.15 34.04
N VAL A 561 1.40 1.38 33.03
CA VAL A 561 2.36 1.82 32.01
C VAL A 561 1.61 2.53 30.90
N VAL A 562 2.00 3.78 30.60
CA VAL A 562 1.65 4.47 29.36
C VAL A 562 2.93 4.66 28.55
N ARG A 563 2.95 4.11 27.32
CA ARG A 563 4.14 4.10 26.46
C ARG A 563 3.85 4.71 25.10
N TYR A 564 4.73 5.59 24.64
CA TYR A 564 4.76 6.07 23.26
C TYR A 564 6.19 5.99 22.72
N ALA A 565 6.48 4.92 21.96
CA ALA A 565 7.83 4.58 21.51
C ALA A 565 8.77 4.36 22.71
N ASP A 566 9.78 5.21 22.85
CA ASP A 566 10.79 5.25 23.91
C ASP A 566 10.39 6.11 25.12
N ASP A 567 9.33 6.92 25.03
CA ASP A 567 8.79 7.70 26.15
C ASP A 567 7.84 6.84 27.02
N PHE A 568 8.14 6.74 28.32
CA PHE A 568 7.35 6.01 29.32
C PHE A 568 6.86 6.91 30.44
N LEU A 569 5.63 6.68 30.89
CA LEU A 569 5.06 7.22 32.11
C LEU A 569 4.36 6.08 32.87
N ILE A 570 4.78 5.82 34.09
CA ILE A 570 4.28 4.70 34.88
C ILE A 570 3.73 5.22 36.20
N SER A 571 2.45 4.96 36.50
CA SER A 571 1.81 5.48 37.72
C SER A 571 2.29 4.79 38.99
N ALA A 572 2.24 5.51 40.11
CA ALA A 572 2.53 4.99 41.43
C ALA A 572 1.68 5.70 42.50
N ARG A 573 1.23 4.95 43.50
CA ARG A 573 0.48 5.50 44.65
C ARG A 573 1.34 6.39 45.53
N ASP A 574 2.60 5.99 45.72
CA ASP A 574 3.58 6.67 46.58
C ASP A 574 4.98 6.73 45.95
N GLN A 575 5.84 7.56 46.53
CA GLN A 575 7.19 7.81 46.02
C GLN A 575 8.09 6.57 46.08
N HIS A 576 7.95 5.74 47.10
CA HIS A 576 8.75 4.53 47.26
C HIS A 576 8.40 3.52 46.16
N THR A 577 7.11 3.34 45.89
CA THR A 577 6.64 2.52 44.76
C THR A 577 7.18 3.04 43.43
N ALA A 578 7.19 4.35 43.19
CA ALA A 578 7.78 4.93 41.97
C ALA A 578 9.28 4.61 41.82
N TYR A 579 10.02 4.62 42.94
CA TYR A 579 11.44 4.22 42.95
C TYR A 579 11.62 2.72 42.65
N MET A 580 10.78 1.85 43.21
CA MET A 580 10.80 0.42 42.93
C MET A 580 10.49 0.12 41.46
N ILE A 581 9.48 0.79 40.90
CA ILE A 581 9.16 0.72 39.46
C ILE A 581 10.38 1.08 38.61
N GLY A 582 11.12 2.14 38.96
CA GLY A 582 12.34 2.50 38.25
C GLY A 582 13.44 1.44 38.30
N THR A 583 13.47 0.62 39.36
CA THR A 583 14.39 -0.53 39.46
C THR A 583 13.93 -1.68 38.58
N TYR A 584 12.65 -2.04 38.64
CA TYR A 584 12.09 -3.09 37.79
C TYR A 584 12.18 -2.75 36.30
N PHE A 585 11.98 -1.48 35.95
CA PHE A 585 12.17 -0.98 34.60
C PHE A 585 13.61 -1.20 34.11
N ARG A 586 14.62 -0.87 34.95
CA ARG A 586 16.02 -1.11 34.60
C ARG A 586 16.32 -2.58 34.36
N ASP A 587 15.85 -3.45 35.24
CA ASP A 587 16.08 -4.89 35.13
C ASP A 587 15.46 -5.46 33.85
N PHE A 588 14.22 -5.07 33.55
CA PHE A 588 13.53 -5.48 32.33
C PHE A 588 14.28 -5.02 31.07
N MET A 589 14.72 -3.75 31.04
CA MET A 589 15.41 -3.19 29.88
C MET A 589 16.80 -3.80 29.68
N ALA A 590 17.52 -4.13 30.76
CA ALA A 590 18.87 -4.69 30.70
C ALA A 590 18.93 -6.02 29.93
N GLU A 591 17.94 -6.89 30.12
CA GLU A 591 17.82 -8.17 29.40
C GLU A 591 17.72 -7.98 27.87
N ARG A 592 17.15 -6.84 27.43
CA ARG A 592 16.98 -6.48 26.02
C ARG A 592 18.15 -5.67 25.46
N GLY A 593 19.20 -5.42 26.25
CA GLY A 593 20.33 -4.56 25.89
C GLY A 593 20.02 -3.06 25.97
N LEU A 594 18.93 -2.66 26.63
CA LEU A 594 18.46 -1.28 26.70
C LEU A 594 18.81 -0.65 28.05
N THR A 595 18.97 0.67 28.08
CA THR A 595 19.28 1.44 29.30
C THR A 595 18.42 2.70 29.36
N PRO A 596 17.86 3.06 30.54
CA PRO A 596 17.11 4.31 30.68
C PRO A 596 18.01 5.54 30.48
N ALA A 597 17.48 6.60 29.90
CA ALA A 597 18.17 7.87 29.74
C ALA A 597 18.18 8.63 31.08
N THR A 598 19.34 8.67 31.74
CA THR A 598 19.49 9.25 33.08
C THR A 598 19.09 10.73 33.16
N ASP A 599 19.29 11.50 32.09
CA ASP A 599 18.96 12.92 31.99
C ASP A 599 17.45 13.19 31.81
N LYS A 600 16.68 12.16 31.44
CA LYS A 600 15.23 12.24 31.21
C LYS A 600 14.43 11.35 32.17
N THR A 601 15.11 10.68 33.09
CA THR A 601 14.50 9.82 34.10
C THR A 601 14.19 10.65 35.34
N GLU A 602 12.93 10.70 35.74
CA GLU A 602 12.48 11.45 36.91
C GLU A 602 11.32 10.76 37.63
N ILE A 603 11.25 10.93 38.95
CA ILE A 603 10.08 10.61 39.76
C ILE A 603 9.26 11.88 39.93
N ILE A 604 8.04 11.85 39.41
CA ILE A 604 7.13 12.99 39.34
C ILE A 604 6.16 12.93 40.51
N TYR A 605 5.93 14.08 41.14
CA TYR A 605 4.76 14.30 41.99
C TYR A 605 3.65 14.95 41.15
N VAL A 606 2.65 14.15 40.77
CA VAL A 606 1.60 14.49 39.79
C VAL A 606 0.82 15.76 40.15
N PRO A 607 0.49 16.05 41.42
CA PRO A 607 -0.22 17.28 41.79
C PRO A 607 0.52 18.58 41.43
N ASN A 608 1.85 18.56 41.29
CA ASN A 608 2.61 19.74 40.85
C ASN A 608 2.50 19.99 39.34
N GLY A 609 1.92 19.04 38.60
CA GLY A 609 1.89 19.01 37.15
C GLY A 609 3.20 18.48 36.56
N PHE A 610 3.14 18.04 35.31
CA PHE A 610 4.29 17.49 34.59
C PHE A 610 4.12 17.56 33.07
N ASP A 611 5.24 17.51 32.35
CA ASP A 611 5.22 17.48 30.89
C ASP A 611 5.45 16.07 30.35
N PHE A 612 4.64 15.66 29.37
CA PHE A 612 4.79 14.40 28.64
C PHE A 612 4.25 14.55 27.20
N LEU A 613 4.98 14.03 26.20
CA LEU A 613 4.61 14.12 24.78
C LEU A 613 4.19 15.53 24.32
N ARG A 614 5.00 16.56 24.67
CA ARG A 614 4.77 17.98 24.34
C ARG A 614 3.48 18.58 24.91
N ARG A 615 2.90 17.94 25.93
CA ARG A 615 1.75 18.44 26.68
C ARG A 615 2.13 18.63 28.13
N SER A 616 1.56 19.64 28.76
CA SER A 616 1.59 19.82 30.20
C SER A 616 0.31 19.27 30.80
N TYR A 617 0.44 18.44 31.83
CA TYR A 617 -0.64 17.81 32.56
C TYR A 617 -0.77 18.49 33.91
N LYS A 618 -1.94 19.02 34.21
CA LYS A 618 -2.23 19.66 35.50
C LYS A 618 -3.60 19.26 36.00
N ARG A 619 -3.66 18.95 37.29
CA ARG A 619 -4.91 18.56 37.95
C ARG A 619 -5.69 19.81 38.36
N TYR A 620 -6.96 19.85 37.97
CA TYR A 620 -7.94 20.85 38.39
C TYR A 620 -9.13 20.14 39.05
N GLY A 621 -9.19 20.19 40.38
CA GLY A 621 -10.14 19.39 41.15
C GLY A 621 -9.89 17.89 40.93
N ASN A 622 -10.92 17.17 40.45
CA ASN A 622 -10.83 15.74 40.13
C ASN A 622 -10.49 15.45 38.67
N ASN A 623 -10.22 16.46 37.84
CA ASN A 623 -9.94 16.28 36.42
C ASN A 623 -8.48 16.58 36.09
N MET A 624 -7.83 15.67 35.37
CA MET A 624 -6.52 15.89 34.79
C MET A 624 -6.66 16.53 33.40
N VAL A 625 -6.24 17.80 33.30
CA VAL A 625 -6.32 18.58 32.06
C VAL A 625 -4.95 18.63 31.41
N ALA A 626 -4.92 18.38 30.10
CA ALA A 626 -3.74 18.53 29.28
C ALA A 626 -3.81 19.82 28.47
N SER A 627 -2.72 20.56 28.41
CA SER A 627 -2.51 21.74 27.55
C SER A 627 -1.19 21.61 26.78
N PRO A 628 -0.91 22.42 25.74
CA PRO A 628 0.42 22.47 25.13
C PRO A 628 1.47 22.85 26.18
N SER A 629 2.60 22.12 26.24
CA SER A 629 3.71 22.48 27.14
C SER A 629 4.38 23.78 26.71
N GLU A 630 4.90 24.57 27.66
CA GLU A 630 5.65 25.80 27.38
C GLU A 630 6.77 25.57 26.36
N ALA A 631 7.55 24.50 26.53
CA ALA A 631 8.61 24.14 25.58
C ALA A 631 8.10 23.91 24.14
N ALA A 632 6.88 23.40 23.98
CA ALA A 632 6.26 23.20 22.67
C ALA A 632 5.77 24.52 22.06
N ILE A 633 5.18 25.40 22.88
CA ILE A 633 4.73 26.74 22.49
C ILE A 633 5.94 27.55 22.02
N THR A 634 6.97 27.68 22.86
CA THR A 634 8.20 28.43 22.55
C THR A 634 8.90 27.86 21.31
N SER A 635 9.03 26.53 21.21
CA SER A 635 9.65 25.91 20.03
C SER A 635 8.88 26.19 18.74
N PHE A 636 7.55 26.26 18.80
CA PHE A 636 6.72 26.59 17.64
C PHE A 636 6.83 28.06 17.28
N GLN A 637 6.72 28.96 18.27
CA GLN A 637 6.88 30.41 18.10
C GLN A 637 8.24 30.73 17.45
N ASN A 638 9.33 30.18 17.97
CA ASN A 638 10.68 30.37 17.40
C ASN A 638 10.74 29.89 15.94
N SER A 639 10.21 28.70 15.64
CA SER A 639 10.20 28.19 14.27
C SER A 639 9.39 29.06 13.31
N VAL A 640 8.37 29.77 13.77
CA VAL A 640 7.57 30.68 12.94
C VAL A 640 8.23 32.04 12.82
N ILE A 641 8.81 32.57 13.89
CA ILE A 641 9.59 33.81 13.89
C ILE A 641 10.77 33.69 12.92
N GLU A 642 11.55 32.61 12.99
CA GLU A 642 12.65 32.32 12.07
C GLU A 642 12.16 32.29 10.62
N LEU A 643 11.09 31.50 10.34
CA LEU A 643 10.52 31.40 9.00
C LEU A 643 10.11 32.77 8.45
N ILE A 644 9.46 33.62 9.26
CA ILE A 644 8.99 34.94 8.83
C ILE A 644 10.17 35.91 8.63
N THR A 645 11.14 35.89 9.55
CA THR A 645 12.24 36.87 9.58
C THR A 645 13.18 36.69 8.40
N ASP A 646 13.47 35.44 8.06
CA ASP A 646 14.46 35.07 7.03
C ASP A 646 13.82 34.76 5.67
N TYR A 647 12.50 34.96 5.52
CA TYR A 647 11.81 34.64 4.29
C TYR A 647 12.24 35.55 3.13
N ALA A 648 12.79 34.96 2.07
CA ALA A 648 13.15 35.66 0.84
C ALA A 648 12.07 35.62 -0.27
N GLY A 649 11.11 34.69 -0.19
CA GLY A 649 10.08 34.48 -1.22
C GLY A 649 8.91 35.49 -1.21
N SER A 650 7.88 35.22 -2.00
CA SER A 650 6.67 36.06 -2.06
C SER A 650 5.79 35.92 -0.81
N ILE A 651 5.03 36.97 -0.45
CA ILE A 651 4.11 36.93 0.71
C ILE A 651 3.07 35.80 0.60
N PRO A 652 2.45 35.53 -0.57
CA PRO A 652 1.54 34.39 -0.69
C PRO A 652 2.20 33.02 -0.42
N SER A 653 3.44 32.83 -0.86
CA SER A 653 4.18 31.59 -0.63
C SER A 653 4.56 31.42 0.86
N LEU A 654 4.90 32.52 1.54
CA LEU A 654 5.08 32.53 2.99
C LEU A 654 3.80 32.08 3.71
N PHE A 655 2.64 32.56 3.27
CA PHE A 655 1.36 32.21 3.90
C PHE A 655 1.00 30.73 3.72
N GLU A 656 1.28 30.15 2.56
CA GLU A 656 1.11 28.71 2.36
C GLU A 656 2.00 27.89 3.32
N GLU A 657 3.27 28.30 3.52
CA GLU A 657 4.16 27.60 4.44
C GLU A 657 3.77 27.78 5.92
N LEU A 658 3.36 28.99 6.31
CA LEU A 658 2.84 29.28 7.64
C LEU A 658 1.57 28.50 7.92
N ASN A 659 0.59 28.53 7.01
CA ASN A 659 -0.67 27.81 7.18
C ASN A 659 -0.43 26.29 7.32
N ARG A 660 0.54 25.71 6.60
CA ARG A 660 0.93 24.30 6.81
C ARG A 660 1.42 24.04 8.24
N LYS A 661 2.26 24.91 8.80
CA LYS A 661 2.76 24.80 10.19
C LYS A 661 1.62 25.01 11.19
N ILE A 662 0.78 26.01 10.97
CA ILE A 662 -0.35 26.38 11.83
C ILE A 662 -1.33 25.22 11.94
N VAL A 663 -1.80 24.68 10.80
CA VAL A 663 -2.73 23.55 10.76
C VAL A 663 -2.13 22.31 11.43
N GLY A 664 -0.83 22.06 11.25
CA GLY A 664 -0.14 20.94 11.89
C GLY A 664 -0.14 21.03 13.42
N PHE A 665 0.23 22.18 13.97
CA PHE A 665 0.26 22.39 15.43
C PHE A 665 -1.15 22.39 16.03
N ALA A 666 -2.10 23.10 15.39
CA ALA A 666 -3.50 23.12 15.78
C ALA A 666 -4.09 21.71 15.81
N SER A 667 -3.88 20.91 14.76
CA SER A 667 -4.39 19.54 14.67
C SER A 667 -3.84 18.62 15.76
N TYR A 668 -2.59 18.82 16.19
CA TYR A 668 -1.98 18.02 17.26
C TYR A 668 -2.54 18.34 18.65
N HIS A 669 -2.99 19.59 18.86
CA HIS A 669 -3.46 20.11 20.14
C HIS A 669 -4.98 20.37 20.20
N LYS A 670 -5.74 20.13 19.13
CA LYS A 670 -7.20 20.40 19.07
C LYS A 670 -8.09 19.58 20.01
N MET A 671 -7.54 18.59 20.74
CA MET A 671 -8.29 17.88 21.80
C MET A 671 -7.59 18.02 23.17
N THR A 672 -6.85 19.12 23.34
CA THR A 672 -6.26 19.57 24.61
C THR A 672 -6.76 20.98 24.92
N ASP A 673 -6.59 21.47 26.14
CA ASP A 673 -6.88 22.86 26.48
C ASP A 673 -5.79 23.79 25.90
N ALA A 674 -5.92 24.10 24.62
CA ALA A 674 -4.93 24.88 23.86
C ALA A 674 -5.40 26.32 23.55
N SER A 675 -6.57 26.72 24.04
CA SER A 675 -7.21 28.00 23.68
C SER A 675 -6.31 29.21 23.96
N VAL A 676 -5.63 29.21 25.11
CA VAL A 676 -4.71 30.30 25.51
C VAL A 676 -3.46 30.28 24.62
N ALA A 677 -2.82 29.12 24.47
CA ALA A 677 -1.63 28.95 23.65
C ALA A 677 -1.87 29.34 22.18
N PHE A 678 -3.02 28.98 21.62
CA PHE A 678 -3.39 29.35 20.24
C PHE A 678 -3.50 30.86 20.06
N ARG A 679 -4.12 31.58 21.00
CA ARG A 679 -4.18 33.06 20.95
C ARG A 679 -2.81 33.70 21.08
N GLU A 680 -1.94 33.16 21.94
CA GLU A 680 -0.58 33.66 22.11
C GLU A 680 0.28 33.45 20.85
N ILE A 681 0.15 32.28 20.22
CA ILE A 681 0.82 31.98 18.94
C ILE A 681 0.28 32.89 17.83
N ASP A 682 -1.04 33.06 17.71
CA ASP A 682 -1.65 33.96 16.73
C ASP A 682 -1.12 35.39 16.88
N ALA A 683 -1.03 35.90 18.12
CA ALA A 683 -0.45 37.21 18.42
C ALA A 683 1.04 37.29 18.01
N THR A 684 1.81 36.24 18.28
CA THR A 684 3.24 36.16 17.90
C THR A 684 3.42 36.20 16.39
N ILE A 685 2.59 35.46 15.65
CA ILE A 685 2.57 35.46 14.18
C ILE A 685 2.23 36.86 13.67
N ALA A 686 1.19 37.48 14.23
CA ALA A 686 0.74 38.78 13.80
C ALA A 686 1.80 39.87 14.02
N LEU A 687 2.45 39.88 15.18
CA LEU A 687 3.56 40.79 15.49
C LEU A 687 4.75 40.58 14.54
N SER A 688 5.10 39.32 14.24
CA SER A 688 6.22 38.98 13.38
C SER A 688 5.98 39.42 11.94
N LEU A 689 4.79 39.15 11.39
CA LEU A 689 4.40 39.60 10.05
C LEU A 689 4.31 41.14 9.97
N THR A 690 3.92 41.81 11.06
CA THR A 690 3.93 43.28 11.15
C THR A 690 5.36 43.82 11.01
N LYS A 691 6.33 43.22 11.72
CA LYS A 691 7.76 43.58 11.60
C LYS A 691 8.29 43.33 10.19
N LEU A 692 7.95 42.20 9.57
CA LEU A 692 8.33 41.89 8.19
C LEU A 692 7.75 42.92 7.20
N SER A 693 6.49 43.32 7.36
CA SER A 693 5.88 44.31 6.47
C SER A 693 6.55 45.68 6.57
N ARG A 694 6.93 46.12 7.78
CA ARG A 694 7.72 47.35 7.98
C ARG A 694 9.08 47.28 7.27
N LYS A 695 9.76 46.13 7.32
CA LYS A 695 11.05 45.90 6.65
C LYS A 695 10.93 45.87 5.12
N ARG A 696 9.97 45.12 4.57
CA ARG A 696 9.77 44.98 3.11
C ARG A 696 9.17 46.21 2.44
N PHE A 697 8.38 46.99 3.18
CA PHE A 697 7.68 48.18 2.68
C PHE A 697 8.09 49.41 3.51
N ALA A 698 9.40 49.61 3.66
CA ALA A 698 9.98 50.70 4.44
C ALA A 698 9.62 52.10 3.91
N GLY A 699 9.29 52.20 2.61
CA GLY A 699 8.85 53.44 1.96
C GLY A 699 7.36 53.75 2.07
N MET A 700 6.56 52.90 2.71
CA MET A 700 5.12 53.11 2.92
C MET A 700 4.84 53.64 4.33
N THR A 701 3.77 54.40 4.48
CA THR A 701 3.20 54.74 5.80
C THR A 701 2.54 53.50 6.44
N GLU A 702 2.25 53.56 7.73
CA GLU A 702 1.59 52.46 8.43
C GLU A 702 0.18 52.17 7.89
N ASN A 703 -0.58 53.22 7.56
CA ASN A 703 -1.89 53.09 6.94
C ASN A 703 -1.85 52.46 5.55
N GLU A 704 -0.85 52.79 4.73
CA GLU A 704 -0.66 52.17 3.41
C GLU A 704 -0.30 50.68 3.52
N ARG A 705 0.54 50.31 4.49
CA ARG A 705 0.85 48.89 4.77
C ARG A 705 -0.37 48.12 5.27
N LEU A 706 -1.13 48.70 6.20
CA LEU A 706 -2.36 48.12 6.71
C LEU A 706 -3.36 47.88 5.57
N HIS A 707 -3.64 48.90 4.77
CA HIS A 707 -4.58 48.79 3.64
C HIS A 707 -4.12 47.80 2.55
N LYS A 708 -2.81 47.54 2.41
CA LYS A 708 -2.24 46.65 1.40
C LYS A 708 -2.22 45.17 1.80
N LEU A 709 -1.96 44.88 3.07
CA LEU A 709 -1.68 43.53 3.57
C LEU A 709 -2.67 43.03 4.62
N TRP A 710 -3.58 43.90 5.05
CA TRP A 710 -4.55 43.61 6.08
C TRP A 710 -5.95 43.99 5.63
N TYR A 711 -6.90 43.16 6.01
CA TYR A 711 -8.31 43.49 5.95
C TYR A 711 -8.95 43.13 7.29
N VAL A 712 -10.12 43.72 7.54
CA VAL A 712 -10.94 43.39 8.70
C VAL A 712 -11.94 42.32 8.27
N ASP A 713 -11.93 41.16 8.91
CA ASP A 713 -12.89 40.10 8.63
C ASP A 713 -14.29 40.39 9.20
N GLU A 714 -15.25 39.52 8.90
CA GLU A 714 -16.64 39.62 9.38
C GLU A 714 -16.77 39.63 10.91
N LYS A 715 -15.73 39.19 11.63
CA LYS A 715 -15.66 39.20 13.10
C LYS A 715 -14.93 40.42 13.65
N GLY A 716 -14.56 41.40 12.81
CA GLY A 716 -13.84 42.61 13.22
C GLY A 716 -12.35 42.39 13.47
N ARG A 717 -11.76 41.27 13.05
CA ARG A 717 -10.34 40.95 13.31
C ARG A 717 -9.46 41.39 12.15
N HIS A 718 -8.27 41.90 12.46
CA HIS A 718 -7.27 42.20 11.45
C HIS A 718 -6.61 40.91 10.95
N VAL A 719 -6.88 40.58 9.69
CA VAL A 719 -6.36 39.38 9.03
C VAL A 719 -5.32 39.76 7.99
N PHE A 720 -4.19 39.06 8.00
CA PHE A 720 -3.19 39.19 6.95
C PHE A 720 -3.68 38.51 5.67
N ALA A 721 -3.98 39.31 4.65
CA ALA A 721 -4.25 38.85 3.29
C ALA A 721 -3.84 39.90 2.26
N PRO A 722 -3.20 39.52 1.14
CA PRO A 722 -2.94 40.44 0.05
C PRO A 722 -4.25 40.77 -0.67
N LYS A 723 -4.53 42.07 -0.89
CA LYS A 723 -5.77 42.53 -1.55
C LYS A 723 -6.05 41.93 -2.93
N GLU A 724 -5.02 41.50 -3.64
CA GLU A 724 -5.11 40.92 -4.99
C GLU A 724 -5.43 39.40 -4.97
N ALA A 725 -5.50 38.77 -3.80
CA ALA A 725 -5.71 37.33 -3.65
C ALA A 725 -6.39 36.99 -2.30
N ASN A 726 -7.69 37.30 -2.16
CA ASN A 726 -8.49 36.98 -0.97
C ASN A 726 -8.45 35.49 -0.55
N GLU A 727 -8.15 34.59 -1.48
CA GLU A 727 -8.02 33.15 -1.23
C GLU A 727 -6.74 32.76 -0.46
N LYS A 728 -5.77 33.67 -0.33
CA LYS A 728 -4.47 33.41 0.33
C LYS A 728 -4.34 34.26 1.59
N ARG A 729 -5.11 33.93 2.63
CA ARG A 729 -5.06 34.54 3.98
C ARG A 729 -4.33 33.65 5.00
N ILE A 730 -3.82 34.24 6.08
CA ILE A 730 -3.34 33.49 7.24
C ILE A 730 -4.52 32.91 8.03
N LEU A 731 -4.39 31.64 8.44
CA LEU A 731 -5.34 30.97 9.33
C LEU A 731 -5.02 31.32 10.80
N PHE A 732 -6.06 31.49 11.60
CA PHE A 732 -5.93 31.67 13.05
C PHE A 732 -6.04 30.31 13.75
N MET A 733 -5.09 30.00 14.63
CA MET A 733 -5.22 28.84 15.51
C MET A 733 -6.40 28.98 16.45
N SER A 734 -6.74 30.20 16.86
CA SER A 734 -7.89 30.48 17.73
C SER A 734 -9.25 30.16 17.09
N ASP A 735 -9.32 29.99 15.76
CA ASP A 735 -10.51 29.46 15.07
C ASP A 735 -10.58 27.92 15.10
N THR A 736 -9.58 27.23 15.65
CA THR A 736 -9.56 25.76 15.74
C THR A 736 -10.65 25.28 16.67
N ILE A 737 -11.51 24.39 16.15
CA ILE A 737 -12.56 23.77 16.95
C ILE A 737 -11.99 22.65 17.80
N PHE A 738 -12.28 22.73 19.10
CA PHE A 738 -11.98 21.66 20.03
C PHE A 738 -12.96 20.51 19.86
N THR A 739 -12.43 19.30 19.77
CA THR A 739 -13.23 18.08 19.57
C THR A 739 -12.96 17.11 20.70
N GLU A 740 -13.97 16.32 21.07
CA GLU A 740 -13.79 15.21 21.99
C GLU A 740 -13.04 14.07 21.27
N TYR A 741 -12.01 13.53 21.92
CA TYR A 741 -11.27 12.39 21.38
C TYR A 741 -11.86 11.07 21.89
N LYS A 742 -12.26 10.19 20.97
CA LYS A 742 -12.72 8.83 21.28
C LYS A 742 -11.68 7.81 20.79
N PRO A 743 -10.90 7.18 21.70
CA PRO A 743 -9.92 6.16 21.32
C PRO A 743 -10.62 4.89 20.82
N LEU A 744 -9.89 4.08 20.06
CA LEU A 744 -10.30 2.69 19.85
C LEU A 744 -10.21 1.96 21.20
N PRO A 745 -11.19 1.13 21.60
CA PRO A 745 -11.07 0.33 22.81
C PRO A 745 -9.76 -0.49 22.84
N LEU A 746 -9.19 -0.69 24.03
CA LEU A 746 -7.87 -1.33 24.19
C LEU A 746 -7.88 -2.83 23.89
N ASP A 747 -9.05 -3.46 24.02
CA ASP A 747 -9.33 -4.88 23.76
C ASP A 747 -9.63 -5.19 22.29
N VAL A 748 -9.78 -4.17 21.44
CA VAL A 748 -10.08 -4.35 20.02
C VAL A 748 -8.78 -4.41 19.22
N ASN A 749 -8.51 -5.59 18.63
CA ASN A 749 -7.43 -5.79 17.68
C ASN A 749 -7.82 -5.24 16.29
N PRO A 750 -7.12 -4.22 15.75
CA PRO A 750 -7.48 -3.57 14.50
C PRO A 750 -7.28 -4.44 13.25
N TYR A 751 -6.55 -5.54 13.34
CA TYR A 751 -6.40 -6.51 12.25
C TYR A 751 -7.56 -7.50 12.18
N ILE A 752 -8.19 -7.81 13.32
CA ILE A 752 -9.37 -8.69 13.40
C ILE A 752 -10.64 -7.89 13.14
N ALA A 753 -10.77 -6.71 13.74
CA ALA A 753 -11.91 -5.81 13.58
C ALA A 753 -11.76 -4.88 12.36
N TYR A 754 -11.25 -5.40 11.24
CA TYR A 754 -10.88 -4.62 10.07
C TYR A 754 -12.03 -3.74 9.55
N GLU A 755 -13.23 -4.29 9.38
CA GLU A 755 -14.40 -3.56 8.88
C GLU A 755 -14.79 -2.40 9.81
N ARG A 756 -14.84 -2.66 11.12
CA ARG A 756 -15.14 -1.63 12.13
C ARG A 756 -14.09 -0.51 12.11
N VAL A 757 -12.82 -0.87 11.94
CA VAL A 757 -11.71 0.08 11.84
C VAL A 757 -11.77 0.88 10.54
N ALA A 758 -12.09 0.23 9.42
CA ALA A 758 -12.28 0.89 8.13
C ALA A 758 -13.41 1.91 8.19
N GLN A 759 -14.54 1.56 8.84
CA GLN A 759 -15.65 2.48 9.06
C GLN A 759 -15.26 3.68 9.93
N LEU A 760 -14.55 3.45 11.05
CA LEU A 760 -14.09 4.54 11.92
C LEU A 760 -13.11 5.48 11.18
N LYS A 761 -12.24 4.92 10.34
CA LYS A 761 -11.32 5.70 9.50
C LYS A 761 -12.10 6.51 8.45
N ALA A 762 -13.02 5.89 7.72
CA ALA A 762 -13.87 6.56 6.74
C ALA A 762 -14.65 7.71 7.37
N ASN A 763 -15.31 7.47 8.52
CA ASN A 763 -16.03 8.51 9.26
C ASN A 763 -15.11 9.67 9.64
N ARG A 764 -13.90 9.40 10.13
CA ARG A 764 -12.91 10.46 10.44
C ARG A 764 -12.47 11.21 9.19
N GLU A 765 -12.25 10.53 8.07
CA GLU A 765 -11.82 11.16 6.83
C GLU A 765 -12.92 12.03 6.21
N ILE A 766 -14.18 11.60 6.31
CA ILE A 766 -15.39 12.37 5.96
C ILE A 766 -15.48 13.62 6.84
N GLN A 767 -15.43 13.47 8.16
CA GLN A 767 -15.58 14.61 9.07
C GLN A 767 -14.45 15.64 8.92
N ASN A 768 -13.21 15.17 8.72
CA ASN A 768 -12.03 16.05 8.59
C ASN A 768 -11.75 16.48 7.14
N VAL A 769 -12.52 15.99 6.16
CA VAL A 769 -12.31 16.28 4.73
C VAL A 769 -10.88 15.93 4.30
N THR A 770 -10.52 14.67 4.47
CA THR A 770 -9.19 14.13 4.15
C THR A 770 -9.30 12.89 3.28
N GLY A 771 -8.16 12.37 2.82
CA GLY A 771 -8.13 11.19 1.95
C GLY A 771 -8.83 11.43 0.61
N ASP A 772 -9.45 10.38 0.08
CA ASP A 772 -10.15 10.41 -1.21
C ASP A 772 -11.39 11.32 -1.17
N TYR A 773 -11.99 11.48 0.01
CA TYR A 773 -13.17 12.33 0.21
C TYR A 773 -12.87 13.82 0.08
N LYS A 774 -11.60 14.25 0.14
CA LYS A 774 -11.22 15.65 -0.13
C LYS A 774 -11.60 16.08 -1.55
N ARG A 775 -11.60 15.15 -2.51
CA ARG A 775 -12.01 15.41 -3.89
C ARG A 775 -13.49 15.80 -3.99
N ILE A 776 -14.34 15.14 -3.20
CA ILE A 776 -15.77 15.44 -3.11
C ILE A 776 -15.95 16.88 -2.61
N TRP A 777 -15.28 17.23 -1.52
CA TRP A 777 -15.34 18.58 -0.95
C TRP A 777 -14.83 19.66 -1.89
N ALA A 778 -13.71 19.41 -2.57
CA ALA A 778 -13.15 20.35 -3.54
C ALA A 778 -14.11 20.60 -4.71
N ARG A 779 -14.82 19.56 -5.17
CA ARG A 779 -15.85 19.68 -6.22
C ARG A 779 -17.04 20.52 -5.77
N GLN A 780 -17.34 20.52 -4.47
CA GLN A 780 -18.47 21.25 -3.89
C GLN A 780 -18.06 22.61 -3.32
N GLU A 781 -16.80 23.00 -3.46
CA GLU A 781 -16.25 24.25 -2.92
C GLU A 781 -16.54 24.43 -1.41
N GLY A 782 -16.60 23.31 -0.67
CA GLY A 782 -16.93 23.32 0.76
C GLY A 782 -18.38 23.68 1.10
N CYS A 783 -19.29 23.57 0.14
CA CYS A 783 -20.73 23.74 0.34
C CYS A 783 -21.47 22.40 0.41
N CYS A 784 -22.58 22.38 1.14
CA CYS A 784 -23.53 21.26 1.14
C CYS A 784 -24.23 21.14 -0.22
N GLU A 785 -24.34 19.93 -0.78
CA GLU A 785 -24.99 19.70 -2.09
C GLU A 785 -26.46 20.11 -2.09
N ILE A 786 -27.15 19.87 -0.97
CA ILE A 786 -28.59 20.08 -0.84
C ILE A 786 -28.91 21.54 -0.62
N CYS A 787 -28.35 22.14 0.43
CA CYS A 787 -28.76 23.49 0.84
C CYS A 787 -27.84 24.59 0.27
N ARG A 788 -26.76 24.24 -0.45
CA ARG A 788 -25.77 25.15 -1.04
C ARG A 788 -25.17 26.17 -0.06
N ARG A 789 -25.22 25.89 1.23
CA ARG A 789 -24.55 26.69 2.27
C ARG A 789 -23.16 26.11 2.49
N GLU A 790 -22.20 26.99 2.71
CA GLU A 790 -20.88 26.61 3.19
C GLU A 790 -21.01 25.80 4.47
N PHE A 791 -20.30 24.68 4.53
CA PHE A 791 -20.14 23.93 5.76
C PHE A 791 -19.35 24.76 6.74
N ARG A 792 -19.93 25.01 7.91
CA ARG A 792 -19.14 25.52 9.01
C ARG A 792 -18.22 24.42 9.52
N GLN A 793 -17.11 24.84 10.10
CA GLN A 793 -16.05 23.92 10.51
C GLN A 793 -16.52 22.96 11.63
N ASP A 794 -17.57 23.34 12.37
CA ASP A 794 -18.24 22.64 13.47
C ASP A 794 -19.44 21.78 13.05
N GLU A 795 -19.90 21.90 11.80
CA GLU A 795 -21.04 21.12 11.33
C GLU A 795 -20.63 19.69 10.94
N GLU A 796 -21.43 18.72 11.39
CA GLU A 796 -21.27 17.31 11.05
C GLU A 796 -21.56 17.08 9.57
N LYS A 797 -20.60 16.44 8.91
CA LYS A 797 -20.59 16.20 7.47
C LYS A 797 -21.00 14.76 7.21
N GLU A 798 -21.96 14.55 6.34
CA GLU A 798 -22.32 13.22 5.88
C GLU A 798 -22.13 13.11 4.38
N LEU A 799 -21.88 11.89 3.89
CA LEU A 799 -21.87 11.61 2.47
C LEU A 799 -23.20 11.01 2.06
N PHE A 800 -23.74 11.49 0.94
CA PHE A 800 -24.95 10.98 0.32
C PHE A 800 -24.70 10.67 -1.16
N GLU A 801 -25.30 9.59 -1.67
CA GLU A 801 -25.20 9.21 -3.08
C GLU A 801 -26.12 10.09 -3.94
N MET A 802 -25.55 11.01 -4.71
CA MET A 802 -26.31 11.99 -5.54
C MET A 802 -26.21 11.73 -7.04
N HIS A 803 -25.16 11.05 -7.50
CA HIS A 803 -24.88 10.84 -8.92
C HIS A 803 -24.77 9.34 -9.25
N PRO A 804 -25.86 8.56 -9.16
CA PRO A 804 -25.83 7.10 -9.29
C PRO A 804 -25.38 6.61 -10.68
N SER A 805 -25.37 7.47 -11.69
CA SER A 805 -24.86 7.18 -13.04
C SER A 805 -23.33 7.13 -13.15
N GLU A 806 -22.61 7.65 -12.16
CA GLU A 806 -21.15 7.68 -12.16
C GLU A 806 -20.55 6.31 -11.76
N LYS A 807 -19.44 5.92 -12.39
CA LYS A 807 -18.82 4.59 -12.13
C LYS A 807 -18.03 4.53 -10.82
N SER A 808 -17.44 5.64 -10.40
CA SER A 808 -16.55 5.71 -9.24
C SER A 808 -17.33 6.13 -8.00
N PHE A 809 -17.14 5.42 -6.87
CA PHE A 809 -17.80 5.74 -5.61
C PHE A 809 -17.64 7.21 -5.21
N ILE A 810 -16.42 7.75 -5.33
CA ILE A 810 -16.14 9.16 -5.02
C ILE A 810 -16.95 10.12 -5.89
N ASP A 811 -17.18 9.74 -7.15
CA ASP A 811 -17.92 10.57 -8.09
C ASP A 811 -19.43 10.52 -7.84
N ARG A 812 -19.95 9.38 -7.34
CA ARG A 812 -21.35 9.19 -6.94
C ARG A 812 -21.74 9.95 -5.67
N MET A 813 -20.82 10.08 -4.72
CA MET A 813 -21.09 10.65 -3.39
C MET A 813 -20.93 12.17 -3.36
N ALA A 814 -21.69 12.86 -2.50
CA ALA A 814 -21.63 14.31 -2.24
C ALA A 814 -21.73 14.60 -0.74
N TYR A 815 -21.04 15.62 -0.22
CA TYR A 815 -21.21 16.05 1.16
C TYR A 815 -22.53 16.78 1.34
N ILE A 816 -23.22 16.44 2.42
CA ILE A 816 -24.41 17.12 2.93
C ILE A 816 -24.27 17.40 4.44
N HIS A 817 -24.99 18.39 4.96
CA HIS A 817 -25.15 18.50 6.41
C HIS A 817 -25.91 17.28 6.93
N SER A 818 -25.59 16.82 8.14
CA SER A 818 -26.37 15.75 8.79
C SER A 818 -27.87 16.08 8.82
N ARG A 819 -28.23 17.33 9.18
CA ARG A 819 -29.62 17.84 9.12
C ARG A 819 -30.27 17.85 7.72
N CYS A 820 -29.47 17.82 6.66
CA CYS A 820 -29.98 17.82 5.28
C CYS A 820 -30.28 16.39 4.78
N LYS A 821 -29.91 15.35 5.54
CA LYS A 821 -30.13 13.95 5.18
C LYS A 821 -31.61 13.60 5.06
N ASP A 822 -32.41 14.10 5.99
CA ASP A 822 -33.85 13.85 6.03
C ASP A 822 -34.57 14.48 4.81
N CYS A 823 -34.04 15.60 4.31
CA CYS A 823 -34.53 16.22 3.08
C CYS A 823 -34.29 15.37 1.81
N VAL A 824 -33.35 14.41 1.86
CA VAL A 824 -33.04 13.56 0.71
C VAL A 824 -33.88 12.29 0.67
N ILE A 825 -34.29 11.76 1.83
CA ILE A 825 -35.19 10.59 1.92
C ILE A 825 -36.53 10.93 1.24
N GLU A 826 -37.07 12.12 1.49
CA GLU A 826 -38.29 12.60 0.79
C GLU A 826 -38.08 12.74 -0.72
N TYR A 827 -36.87 13.08 -1.18
CA TYR A 827 -36.57 13.27 -2.61
C TYR A 827 -36.47 11.93 -3.37
N VAL A 828 -36.11 10.84 -2.69
CA VAL A 828 -36.03 9.48 -3.26
C VAL A 828 -37.41 8.82 -3.33
N ASP A 829 -38.25 8.99 -2.30
CA ASP A 829 -39.62 8.46 -2.27
C ASP A 829 -40.51 9.10 -3.37
N TYR A 830 -40.18 10.31 -3.80
CA TYR A 830 -40.88 11.02 -4.88
C TYR A 830 -40.45 10.61 -6.31
N LYS A 831 -39.42 9.78 -6.49
CA LYS A 831 -38.93 9.40 -7.83
C LYS A 831 -39.63 8.20 -8.47
N ASP A 832 -40.36 7.39 -7.69
CA ASP A 832 -41.11 6.22 -8.19
C ASP A 832 -42.59 6.48 -8.50
N SER A 833 -43.03 7.75 -8.48
CA SER A 833 -44.36 8.15 -8.96
C SER A 833 -44.22 9.25 -10.00
N GLU A 834 -45.00 9.15 -11.08
CA GLU A 834 -45.04 10.09 -12.21
C GLU A 834 -44.97 11.57 -11.78
N TYR A 835 -44.17 12.31 -12.53
CA TYR A 835 -43.89 13.74 -12.44
C TYR A 835 -45.06 14.58 -11.92
N GLN A 836 -44.91 15.12 -10.71
CA GLN A 836 -45.46 16.42 -10.32
C GLN A 836 -44.41 17.18 -9.51
N GLU A 837 -44.06 18.39 -9.97
CA GLU A 837 -43.25 19.35 -9.21
C GLU A 837 -43.95 19.65 -7.88
N VAL A 838 -43.43 19.11 -6.78
CA VAL A 838 -43.79 19.58 -5.44
C VAL A 838 -42.52 20.02 -4.73
N ASN A 839 -42.36 21.33 -4.66
CA ASN A 839 -41.31 22.03 -3.93
C ASN A 839 -41.59 21.98 -2.41
N LYS A 840 -41.43 20.81 -1.78
CA LYS A 840 -41.67 20.61 -0.33
C LYS A 840 -40.53 21.06 0.58
N ALA A 841 -39.42 21.56 0.03
CA ALA A 841 -38.36 22.21 0.82
C ALA A 841 -38.73 23.63 1.29
N LYS A 842 -39.84 24.20 0.81
CA LYS A 842 -40.33 25.52 1.25
C LYS A 842 -41.28 25.48 2.45
N VAL A 843 -41.79 24.31 2.86
CA VAL A 843 -42.78 24.22 3.95
C VAL A 843 -42.12 23.92 5.29
N LEU A 844 -41.06 23.12 5.36
CA LEU A 844 -40.44 22.75 6.65
C LEU A 844 -39.43 23.76 7.20
N MET A 845 -38.94 24.70 6.38
CA MET A 845 -37.94 25.71 6.81
C MET A 845 -38.56 27.05 7.21
N ALA A 846 -39.89 27.21 7.12
CA ALA A 846 -40.58 28.37 7.68
C ALA A 846 -40.86 28.20 9.19
N GLU A 847 -41.15 26.97 9.65
CA GLU A 847 -41.62 26.76 11.03
C GLU A 847 -40.51 26.79 12.09
N LEU A 848 -39.24 26.52 11.75
CA LEU A 848 -38.17 26.38 12.75
C LEU A 848 -37.20 27.57 12.88
N SER A 849 -37.32 28.61 12.04
CA SER A 849 -36.63 29.90 12.28
C SER A 849 -37.56 31.01 12.74
N GLU A 850 -38.88 30.86 12.58
CA GLU A 850 -39.84 31.82 13.13
C GLU A 850 -40.11 31.58 14.61
N GLU A 851 -40.12 30.35 15.12
CA GLU A 851 -40.44 30.10 16.55
C GLU A 851 -39.41 30.69 17.52
N TYR A 852 -38.12 30.70 17.16
CA TYR A 852 -37.08 31.29 18.01
C TYR A 852 -36.99 32.83 17.92
N ALA A 853 -37.55 33.45 16.87
CA ALA A 853 -37.69 34.90 16.77
C ALA A 853 -39.05 35.41 17.31
N LEU A 854 -40.12 34.61 17.21
CA LEU A 854 -41.47 34.95 17.65
C LEU A 854 -41.60 35.04 19.18
N LEU A 855 -40.80 34.28 19.93
CA LEU A 855 -40.89 34.26 21.40
C LEU A 855 -40.47 35.57 22.08
N ASN A 856 -39.77 36.48 21.39
CA ASN A 856 -39.33 37.76 21.96
C ASN A 856 -39.79 39.04 21.23
N VAL A 857 -40.27 38.98 19.98
CA VAL A 857 -40.71 40.19 19.25
C VAL A 857 -42.03 40.73 19.79
N GLN A 858 -43.02 39.88 20.08
CA GLN A 858 -44.32 40.37 20.61
C GLN A 858 -44.19 40.97 22.01
N ASN A 859 -43.21 40.54 22.80
CA ASN A 859 -42.92 41.12 24.12
C ASN A 859 -42.02 42.38 24.05
N ASN A 860 -41.52 42.74 22.86
CA ASN A 860 -40.65 43.89 22.67
C ASN A 860 -41.44 45.21 22.83
N PRO A 861 -40.95 46.18 23.62
CA PRO A 861 -41.61 47.47 23.81
C PRO A 861 -41.89 48.24 22.51
N LEU A 862 -41.04 48.10 21.49
CA LEU A 862 -41.25 48.73 20.18
C LEU A 862 -42.44 48.11 19.44
N TYR A 863 -42.59 46.79 19.49
CA TYR A 863 -43.73 46.07 18.91
C TYR A 863 -45.04 46.49 19.60
N GLN A 864 -45.06 46.52 20.94
CA GLN A 864 -46.23 46.92 21.71
C GLN A 864 -46.64 48.38 21.44
N PHE A 865 -45.67 49.26 21.21
CA PHE A 865 -45.93 50.63 20.81
C PHE A 865 -46.65 50.73 19.46
N PHE A 866 -46.22 49.99 18.43
CA PHE A 866 -46.92 49.99 17.13
C PHE A 866 -48.26 49.25 17.15
N LYS A 867 -48.42 48.24 18.01
CA LYS A 867 -49.70 47.54 18.19
C LYS A 867 -50.78 48.41 18.80
N THR A 868 -50.41 49.25 19.77
CA THR A 868 -51.35 50.07 20.55
C THR A 868 -51.58 51.46 19.96
N THR A 869 -50.76 51.92 19.01
CA THR A 869 -50.89 53.27 18.43
C THR A 869 -52.05 53.35 17.43
N ASP A 870 -52.92 54.32 17.66
CA ASP A 870 -54.08 54.70 16.84
C ASP A 870 -53.72 55.76 15.77
N LYS A 871 -52.47 56.25 15.78
CA LYS A 871 -51.98 57.27 14.84
C LYS A 871 -51.64 56.65 13.47
N LYS A 872 -52.14 57.26 12.39
CA LYS A 872 -51.80 56.90 10.99
C LYS A 872 -50.36 57.21 10.59
N THR A 873 -49.72 58.14 11.29
CA THR A 873 -48.32 58.53 11.07
C THR A 873 -47.64 58.64 12.42
N VAL A 874 -46.48 58.01 12.54
CA VAL A 874 -45.70 57.90 13.78
C VAL A 874 -44.27 58.35 13.49
N SER A 875 -43.75 59.29 14.27
CA SER A 875 -42.34 59.73 14.16
C SER A 875 -41.60 59.36 15.44
N LEU A 876 -40.58 58.51 15.32
CA LEU A 876 -39.73 58.08 16.44
C LEU A 876 -38.30 58.58 16.24
N SER A 877 -37.71 59.18 17.27
CA SER A 877 -36.28 59.50 17.25
C SER A 877 -35.45 58.22 17.35
N PHE A 878 -34.23 58.23 16.81
CA PHE A 878 -33.34 57.07 16.86
C PHE A 878 -33.13 56.60 18.29
N LYS A 879 -32.87 57.54 19.22
CA LYS A 879 -32.74 57.25 20.66
C LYS A 879 -33.95 56.52 21.24
N LYS A 880 -35.16 56.87 20.80
CA LYS A 880 -36.39 56.24 21.30
C LYS A 880 -36.58 54.84 20.71
N ILE A 881 -36.11 54.60 19.49
CA ILE A 881 -36.09 53.26 18.88
C ILE A 881 -35.07 52.38 19.58
N GLU A 882 -33.87 52.89 19.87
CA GLU A 882 -32.83 52.21 20.65
C GLU A 882 -33.32 51.84 22.06
N GLU A 883 -34.04 52.75 22.74
CA GLU A 883 -34.65 52.52 24.05
C GLU A 883 -35.75 51.43 24.01
N TYR A 884 -36.60 51.44 22.98
CA TYR A 884 -37.71 50.49 22.88
C TYR A 884 -37.28 49.11 22.36
N TYR A 885 -36.31 49.07 21.46
CA TYR A 885 -35.86 47.82 20.83
C TYR A 885 -34.74 47.13 21.62
N GLY A 886 -33.88 47.91 22.29
CA GLY A 886 -32.77 47.42 23.09
C GLY A 886 -31.48 47.27 22.27
N GLY A 887 -30.72 48.35 22.14
CA GLY A 887 -29.41 48.38 21.46
C GLY A 887 -29.16 49.69 20.72
N SER A 888 -27.91 50.05 20.44
CA SER A 888 -27.57 51.25 19.67
C SER A 888 -27.72 51.02 18.17
N LEU A 889 -28.29 51.99 17.45
CA LEU A 889 -28.43 51.95 16.00
C LEU A 889 -27.09 52.30 15.34
N PRO A 890 -26.74 51.61 14.23
CA PRO A 890 -25.49 51.86 13.51
C PRO A 890 -25.55 53.18 12.73
N GLU A 891 -24.41 53.66 12.22
CA GLU A 891 -24.33 54.96 11.53
C GLU A 891 -25.20 54.97 10.25
N GLU A 892 -25.29 53.83 9.57
CA GLU A 892 -26.10 53.58 8.38
C GLU A 892 -27.60 53.71 8.64
N ALA A 893 -28.04 53.72 9.90
CA ALA A 893 -29.42 54.01 10.25
C ALA A 893 -29.85 55.43 9.83
N THR A 894 -28.94 56.33 9.47
CA THR A 894 -29.31 57.60 8.84
C THR A 894 -29.85 57.45 7.41
N GLU A 895 -29.59 56.32 6.75
CA GLU A 895 -30.00 56.02 5.39
C GLU A 895 -31.36 55.30 5.37
N HIS A 896 -32.26 55.70 4.46
CA HIS A 896 -33.59 55.10 4.32
C HIS A 896 -33.52 53.60 4.02
N MET A 897 -32.54 53.19 3.21
CA MET A 897 -32.35 51.80 2.79
C MET A 897 -32.00 50.87 3.97
N TYR A 898 -31.35 51.39 5.03
CA TYR A 898 -31.09 50.60 6.23
C TYR A 898 -32.39 50.08 6.83
N TRP A 899 -33.37 50.95 7.08
CA TRP A 899 -34.61 50.58 7.74
C TRP A 899 -35.51 49.66 6.92
N VAL A 900 -35.38 49.70 5.59
CA VAL A 900 -36.15 48.85 4.67
C VAL A 900 -35.47 47.48 4.49
N MET A 901 -34.16 47.46 4.27
CA MET A 901 -33.45 46.25 3.82
C MET A 901 -32.52 45.62 4.84
N TYR A 902 -31.87 46.43 5.68
CA TYR A 902 -30.71 46.00 6.48
C TYR A 902 -30.94 46.00 7.99
N ALA A 903 -32.02 46.63 8.46
CA ALA A 903 -32.53 46.47 9.81
C ALA A 903 -32.81 45.00 10.07
N ASP A 904 -32.44 44.50 11.24
CA ASP A 904 -32.60 43.08 11.55
C ASP A 904 -34.08 42.68 11.50
N VAL A 905 -34.32 41.39 11.24
CA VAL A 905 -35.65 40.85 10.99
C VAL A 905 -36.58 41.06 12.19
N GLY A 906 -36.07 40.95 13.43
CA GLY A 906 -36.85 41.18 14.63
C GLY A 906 -37.32 42.63 14.74
N MET A 907 -36.46 43.59 14.39
CA MET A 907 -36.77 45.02 14.46
C MET A 907 -37.82 45.40 13.43
N ARG A 908 -37.69 44.91 12.19
CA ARG A 908 -38.63 45.24 11.10
C ARG A 908 -40.04 44.73 11.37
N ARG A 909 -40.16 43.54 11.97
CA ARG A 909 -41.47 42.97 12.36
C ARG A 909 -42.21 43.82 13.39
N CYS A 910 -41.52 44.62 14.23
CA CYS A 910 -42.16 45.52 15.18
C CYS A 910 -43.18 46.48 14.53
N TRP A 911 -42.90 46.98 13.32
CA TRP A 911 -43.82 47.88 12.62
C TRP A 911 -44.54 47.20 11.45
N LEU A 912 -43.89 46.28 10.72
CA LEU A 912 -44.51 45.60 9.58
C LEU A 912 -45.70 44.74 10.01
N ASP A 913 -45.59 43.98 11.11
CA ASP A 913 -46.67 43.12 11.61
C ASP A 913 -47.86 43.94 12.17
N ASN A 914 -47.71 45.26 12.29
CA ASN A 914 -48.75 46.19 12.76
C ASN A 914 -49.22 47.15 11.64
N ASP A 915 -48.98 46.77 10.38
CA ASP A 915 -49.34 47.49 9.16
C ASP A 915 -48.66 48.86 9.01
N PHE A 916 -47.43 49.04 9.50
CA PHE A 916 -46.66 50.28 9.29
C PHE A 916 -45.48 50.06 8.35
N TYR A 917 -45.12 51.09 7.58
CA TYR A 917 -43.91 51.11 6.74
C TYR A 917 -43.11 52.39 6.94
N VAL A 918 -41.82 52.35 6.60
CA VAL A 918 -40.90 53.49 6.76
C VAL A 918 -41.11 54.49 5.62
N ARG A 919 -41.75 55.62 5.92
CA ARG A 919 -42.00 56.68 4.93
C ARG A 919 -40.76 57.52 4.67
N SER A 920 -40.04 57.90 5.71
CA SER A 920 -38.85 58.74 5.57
C SER A 920 -37.93 58.63 6.77
N VAL A 921 -36.64 58.84 6.54
CA VAL A 921 -35.61 58.86 7.59
C VAL A 921 -34.90 60.21 7.52
N GLY A 922 -34.81 60.90 8.66
CA GLY A 922 -34.10 62.17 8.77
C GLY A 922 -32.66 61.93 9.22
N GLY A 923 -31.67 62.24 8.35
CA GLY A 923 -30.29 61.82 8.65
C GLY A 923 -29.10 62.37 7.85
N LYS A 924 -29.19 63.44 7.06
CA LYS A 924 -28.06 64.36 6.75
C LYS A 924 -28.62 65.66 6.15
N GLY A 925 -28.38 66.80 6.81
CA GLY A 925 -28.84 68.13 6.35
C GLY A 925 -30.21 68.63 6.85
N LYS A 926 -30.98 67.85 7.63
CA LYS A 926 -32.13 68.34 8.42
C LYS A 926 -31.99 67.86 9.86
N THR A 927 -32.14 68.76 10.82
CA THR A 927 -31.64 68.72 12.22
C THR A 927 -32.27 67.69 13.18
N ARG A 928 -32.91 66.60 12.72
CA ARG A 928 -33.52 65.59 13.61
C ARG A 928 -33.26 64.15 13.15
N LYS A 929 -32.50 63.37 13.95
CA LYS A 929 -32.29 61.91 13.81
C LYS A 929 -33.56 61.15 14.20
N GLN A 930 -34.46 60.96 13.24
CA GLN A 930 -35.76 60.32 13.47
C GLN A 930 -36.22 59.54 12.23
N VAL A 931 -37.05 58.52 12.46
CA VAL A 931 -37.74 57.74 11.43
C VAL A 931 -39.23 58.02 11.50
N VAL A 932 -39.84 58.25 10.34
CA VAL A 932 -41.28 58.45 10.22
C VAL A 932 -41.90 57.22 9.57
N PHE A 933 -42.80 56.58 10.30
CA PHE A 933 -43.58 55.42 9.91
C PHE A 933 -45.01 55.83 9.54
N HIS A 934 -45.58 55.15 8.55
CA HIS A 934 -46.93 55.36 8.07
C HIS A 934 -47.71 54.07 8.11
N LYS A 935 -48.96 54.12 8.58
CA LYS A 935 -49.84 52.96 8.54
C LYS A 935 -50.35 52.77 7.11
N TYR A 936 -50.30 51.55 6.59
CA TYR A 936 -50.92 51.20 5.32
C TYR A 936 -52.40 51.57 5.36
N GLN A 937 -52.86 52.32 4.37
CA GLN A 937 -54.28 52.64 4.20
C GLN A 937 -54.86 51.75 3.12
N PHE A 938 -55.68 50.78 3.51
CA PHE A 938 -56.38 49.92 2.57
C PHE A 938 -57.69 50.60 2.15
N SER A 939 -57.76 51.11 0.91
CA SER A 939 -59.00 51.50 0.26
C SER A 939 -59.22 50.62 -0.98
N GLY A 940 -60.26 49.78 -0.95
CA GLY A 940 -60.84 49.03 -2.07
C GLY A 940 -59.93 48.68 -3.26
N ASN A 941 -59.59 47.38 -3.38
CA ASN A 941 -58.98 46.69 -4.53
C ASN A 941 -57.78 47.35 -5.25
N THR A 942 -57.12 48.35 -4.67
CA THR A 942 -55.87 48.89 -5.22
C THR A 942 -54.87 49.16 -4.11
N VAL A 943 -53.71 48.51 -4.20
CA VAL A 943 -52.55 48.76 -3.35
C VAL A 943 -51.66 49.77 -4.08
N SER A 944 -51.49 50.96 -3.52
CA SER A 944 -50.53 51.94 -4.05
C SER A 944 -49.17 51.74 -3.39
N PHE A 945 -48.21 51.19 -4.14
CA PHE A 945 -46.83 50.97 -3.70
C PHE A 945 -45.98 52.20 -4.03
N HIS A 946 -45.18 52.69 -3.08
CA HIS A 946 -44.21 53.74 -3.35
C HIS A 946 -42.89 53.10 -3.80
N VAL A 947 -42.57 53.23 -5.09
CA VAL A 947 -41.25 52.86 -5.63
C VAL A 947 -40.28 54.02 -5.38
N PRO A 948 -39.09 53.79 -4.79
CA PRO A 948 -38.08 54.83 -4.61
C PRO A 948 -37.60 55.43 -5.95
N ASP A 949 -37.48 56.75 -6.04
CA ASP A 949 -37.08 57.48 -7.28
C ASP A 949 -35.74 57.03 -7.87
N ILE A 950 -34.86 56.45 -7.05
CA ILE A 950 -33.56 55.91 -7.47
C ILE A 950 -33.69 54.69 -8.39
N LEU A 951 -34.81 53.95 -8.31
CA LEU A 951 -35.13 52.83 -9.19
C LEU A 951 -35.76 53.27 -10.52
N LEU A 952 -36.19 54.54 -10.61
CA LEU A 952 -36.85 55.11 -11.78
C LEU A 952 -35.89 55.92 -12.67
N ASN A 953 -34.71 56.30 -12.14
CA ASN A 953 -33.71 57.08 -12.87
C ASN A 953 -32.60 56.18 -13.45
N GLY A 954 -32.92 55.51 -14.56
CA GLY A 954 -31.96 54.77 -15.37
C GLY A 954 -32.62 53.64 -16.16
N LYS A 955 -32.08 53.27 -17.34
CA LYS A 955 -32.49 52.01 -17.99
C LYS A 955 -32.02 50.85 -17.12
N VAL A 956 -32.97 50.16 -16.49
CA VAL A 956 -32.70 48.89 -15.80
C VAL A 956 -32.06 47.95 -16.82
N PRO A 957 -30.83 47.44 -16.58
CA PRO A 957 -30.20 46.51 -17.51
C PRO A 957 -31.08 45.27 -17.67
N GLU A 958 -31.26 44.77 -18.89
CA GLU A 958 -32.23 43.71 -19.24
C GLU A 958 -32.11 42.45 -18.34
N ARG A 959 -30.87 42.14 -17.90
CA ARG A 959 -30.56 41.07 -16.94
C ARG A 959 -31.15 41.23 -15.53
N PHE A 960 -31.64 42.42 -15.17
CA PHE A 960 -32.28 42.72 -13.89
C PHE A 960 -33.81 42.77 -13.99
N GLY A 961 -34.40 42.72 -15.19
CA GLY A 961 -35.85 42.70 -15.37
C GLY A 961 -36.50 41.50 -14.70
N HIS A 962 -35.94 40.31 -14.90
CA HIS A 962 -36.38 39.07 -14.24
C HIS A 962 -36.25 39.11 -12.71
N HIS A 963 -35.23 39.77 -12.18
CA HIS A 963 -35.07 39.90 -10.72
C HIS A 963 -36.08 40.88 -10.13
N LEU A 964 -36.36 42.00 -10.80
CA LEU A 964 -37.34 42.97 -10.34
C LEU A 964 -38.77 42.38 -10.38
N GLU A 965 -39.08 41.63 -11.44
CA GLU A 965 -40.36 40.95 -11.62
C GLU A 965 -40.53 39.82 -10.61
N ALA A 966 -39.48 39.06 -10.30
CA ALA A 966 -39.50 38.05 -9.24
C ALA A 966 -39.67 38.64 -7.84
N ILE A 967 -39.04 39.79 -7.57
CA ILE A 967 -39.17 40.51 -6.28
C ILE A 967 -40.58 41.08 -6.12
N LEU A 968 -41.14 41.70 -7.16
CA LEU A 968 -42.50 42.26 -7.12
C LEU A 968 -43.56 41.17 -7.05
N LYS A 969 -43.39 40.07 -7.79
CA LYS A 969 -44.29 38.91 -7.73
C LYS A 969 -44.27 38.25 -6.35
N HIS A 970 -43.08 38.13 -5.74
CA HIS A 970 -42.94 37.58 -4.40
C HIS A 970 -43.60 38.48 -3.33
N GLU A 971 -43.48 39.81 -3.45
CA GLU A 971 -44.13 40.78 -2.56
C GLU A 971 -45.67 40.78 -2.70
N PHE A 972 -46.21 40.63 -3.92
CA PHE A 972 -47.66 40.55 -4.14
C PHE A 972 -48.26 39.24 -3.59
N GLU A 973 -47.60 38.11 -3.86
CA GLU A 973 -48.05 36.79 -3.40
C GLU A 973 -47.91 36.62 -1.88
N ALA A 974 -46.82 37.14 -1.27
CA ALA A 974 -46.59 37.06 0.18
C ALA A 974 -47.60 37.88 1.00
N ASN A 975 -48.20 38.91 0.40
CA ASN A 975 -49.26 39.72 1.01
C ASN A 975 -50.69 39.27 0.59
N GLY A 976 -50.80 38.13 -0.10
CA GLY A 976 -52.08 37.50 -0.43
C GLY A 976 -52.85 38.12 -1.61
N TYR A 977 -52.18 38.87 -2.49
CA TYR A 977 -52.79 39.47 -3.68
C TYR A 977 -52.45 38.66 -4.95
N PRO A 978 -53.38 38.50 -5.92
CA PRO A 978 -53.07 37.89 -7.20
C PRO A 978 -52.20 38.83 -8.05
N TRP A 979 -51.15 38.28 -8.65
CA TRP A 979 -50.21 38.99 -9.53
C TRP A 979 -50.81 39.36 -10.88
#